data_AF-A0A6M0LPM9-F1
#
_entry.id   AF-A0A6M0LPM9-F1
#
_cell.length_a   1.000
_cell.length_b   1.000
_cell.length_c   1.000
_cell.angle_alpha   90.00
_cell.angle_beta   90.00
_cell.angle_gamma   90.00
#
_symmetry.space_group_name_H-M   'P 1'
#
loop_
_entity.id
_entity.type
_entity.pdbx_description
1 polymer ?
#
loop_
_entity_poly.entity_id
_entity_poly.type
_entity_poly.pdbx_seq_one_letter_code
_entity_poly.pdbx_strand_id
1 'polypeptide(L)'
;MIEQKSADLAIAPVQPADNGLDQLVEAIENDPGLEGRISEQDIEGGAKAAAAMNAIITEAVEATGSMQDGVVTADEVRSINTYIRTHYQQEWIDLHGDDENGEETGFHLVQNDGATMRYRGDNLINTVADGIYHLGFEIEGDNFLNEDGDPNASVEQVAEWLTQFYTDHSTTGTGLDRITDTIMADKGLDRNITDAEIAEAADNADRMNEIIDEAIRETGVAADNHISTDDIVLINEYIQDNHYDEWVELHGDDENGEETGFHLVQNDGASTRMFGKNFVNTVADGVYHLGFDIEGDYILNEDGNRNASLEDLAGWVQYYYVDQSDTGTGLDRLTDAVKSDPGLARNTDADDINAGADAANRLNEIIDEAIRETEVAGDGRISVEDVRTINAYIREHHLEEWTELHGDDYDNGDETGFHLVQNDGSNIQFRGDNLINTVADGVYHLGFEIEGDYILNEDGDQNANLGDLATWLNYYYLDKEIIYGSEEADTIRGLNHAEEVHARGGNDKVYLDAGDDFADGGDGNDIILGGEGNDILSGGAGDDKLYGQEGSDIIAGQEGNDYIHGGDDNDYLHAGSGNNRVYGGSGDDMLIAEDGDDSMSGDDGNDTLTGGGGDDRLYGGTGADTLYGGAGNDYLYGQDDNDTLLGEEGNDYLNGGNGDDALDAGSGDNKVYGGAGNDKITAGDGDDIMSGDDGNDTITGNGGSFRVTGSKEADFIMYAHAGIKKQKS
;
A
#
# COMPACT_ATOMS: atom_id res chain seq x y z
N MET A 1 -8.88 39.93 -6.42
CA MET A 1 -9.67 40.00 -5.17
C MET A 1 -10.97 39.22 -5.37
N ILE A 2 -10.86 37.90 -5.33
CA ILE A 2 -11.41 36.99 -4.32
C ILE A 2 -10.56 35.73 -4.55
N GLU A 3 -9.51 35.58 -3.74
CA GLU A 3 -8.77 34.31 -3.59
C GLU A 3 -9.54 33.54 -2.52
N GLN A 4 -10.05 32.36 -2.87
CA GLN A 4 -10.30 31.31 -1.89
C GLN A 4 -8.93 30.70 -1.59
N LYS A 5 -8.47 30.91 -0.37
CA LYS A 5 -7.47 30.03 0.26
C LYS A 5 -8.25 28.80 0.72
N SER A 6 -8.19 27.70 -0.02
CA SER A 6 -8.16 26.39 0.62
C SER A 6 -6.75 26.25 1.20
N ALA A 7 -6.67 26.13 2.52
CA ALA A 7 -5.48 25.62 3.15
C ALA A 7 -5.70 24.12 3.24
N ASP A 8 -5.29 23.40 2.19
CA ASP A 8 -4.98 21.99 2.33
C ASP A 8 -3.75 21.94 3.24
N LEU A 9 -3.96 21.53 4.49
CA LEU A 9 -2.88 20.96 5.28
C LEU A 9 -2.55 19.64 4.60
N ALA A 10 -1.49 19.63 3.80
CA ALA A 10 -0.82 18.42 3.39
C ALA A 10 -0.30 17.73 4.66
N ILE A 11 -1.14 16.85 5.25
CA ILE A 11 -0.73 15.90 6.27
C ILE A 11 0.00 14.80 5.49
N ALA A 12 1.30 14.68 5.74
CA ALA A 12 2.14 13.60 5.23
C ALA A 12 1.47 12.24 5.48
N PRO A 13 1.71 11.20 4.65
CA PRO A 13 1.32 9.84 5.02
C PRO A 13 1.95 9.53 6.39
N VAL A 14 1.10 9.34 7.39
CA VAL A 14 1.56 8.92 8.71
C VAL A 14 1.70 7.42 8.62
N GLN A 15 2.91 6.94 8.91
CA GLN A 15 3.22 5.52 9.05
C GLN A 15 2.18 4.85 9.96
N PRO A 16 1.67 3.65 9.64
CA PRO A 16 0.91 2.83 10.57
C PRO A 16 1.71 2.74 11.88
N ALA A 17 1.05 2.95 13.01
CA ALA A 17 1.74 2.84 14.27
C ALA A 17 1.88 1.34 14.52
N ASP A 18 3.10 0.80 14.56
CA ASP A 18 3.42 -0.62 14.79
C ASP A 18 3.02 -1.06 16.22
N ASN A 19 1.74 -0.88 16.56
CA ASN A 19 1.00 -1.17 17.78
C ASN A 19 -0.49 -1.33 17.46
N GLY A 20 -1.24 -1.95 18.37
CA GLY A 20 -2.60 -2.40 18.08
C GLY A 20 -3.62 -1.30 17.79
N LEU A 21 -3.26 0.00 17.90
CA LEU A 21 -4.21 1.08 17.69
C LEU A 21 -4.68 1.16 16.23
N ASP A 22 -3.92 0.56 15.31
CA ASP A 22 -4.28 0.44 13.90
C ASP A 22 -5.58 -0.36 13.70
N GLN A 23 -5.96 -1.22 14.66
CA GLN A 23 -7.28 -1.88 14.69
C GLN A 23 -8.44 -0.87 14.72
N LEU A 24 -8.24 0.33 15.27
CA LEU A 24 -9.25 1.40 15.23
C LEU A 24 -9.35 2.05 13.85
N VAL A 25 -8.24 2.13 13.11
CA VAL A 25 -8.20 2.65 11.74
C VAL A 25 -8.90 1.66 10.80
N GLU A 26 -8.53 0.39 10.88
CA GLU A 26 -9.16 -0.69 10.12
C GLU A 26 -10.68 -0.78 10.42
N ALA A 27 -11.07 -0.61 11.68
CA ALA A 27 -12.48 -0.59 12.07
C ALA A 27 -13.25 0.60 11.50
N ILE A 28 -12.60 1.75 11.25
CA ILE A 28 -13.23 2.91 10.59
C ILE A 28 -13.43 2.61 9.10
N GLU A 29 -12.41 2.09 8.44
CA GLU A 29 -12.41 1.76 7.01
C GLU A 29 -13.44 0.67 6.68
N ASN A 30 -13.62 -0.29 7.58
CA ASN A 30 -14.46 -1.46 7.36
C ASN A 30 -15.81 -1.43 8.11
N ASP A 31 -16.22 -0.32 8.76
CA ASP A 31 -17.51 -0.28 9.48
C ASP A 31 -18.70 -0.33 8.48
N PRO A 32 -19.54 -1.40 8.50
CA PRO A 32 -20.63 -1.58 7.55
C PRO A 32 -21.73 -0.49 7.66
N GLY A 33 -21.74 0.25 8.75
CA GLY A 33 -22.65 1.36 9.04
C GLY A 33 -22.24 2.67 8.39
N LEU A 34 -20.94 2.87 8.17
CA LEU A 34 -20.37 4.07 7.52
C LEU A 34 -20.43 3.95 6.00
N GLU A 35 -20.05 2.79 5.45
CA GLU A 35 -20.04 2.49 4.01
C GLU A 35 -21.41 2.77 3.32
N GLY A 36 -22.50 2.64 4.09
CA GLY A 36 -23.86 2.91 3.60
C GLY A 36 -24.39 4.34 3.83
N ARG A 37 -23.60 5.25 4.41
CA ARG A 37 -24.09 6.54 4.94
C ARG A 37 -23.27 7.77 4.57
N ILE A 38 -21.95 7.65 4.50
CA ILE A 38 -21.03 8.75 4.18
C ILE A 38 -20.20 8.40 2.93
N SER A 39 -19.42 9.35 2.42
CA SER A 39 -18.59 9.09 1.25
C SER A 39 -17.31 8.35 1.62
N GLU A 40 -16.78 7.58 0.68
CA GLU A 40 -15.49 6.87 0.82
C GLU A 40 -14.35 7.85 1.16
N GLN A 41 -14.37 9.05 0.56
CA GLN A 41 -13.44 10.14 0.88
C GLN A 41 -13.53 10.59 2.35
N ASP A 42 -14.72 10.60 2.95
CA ASP A 42 -14.89 10.97 4.37
C ASP A 42 -14.40 9.84 5.29
N ILE A 43 -14.61 8.58 4.89
CA ILE A 43 -14.10 7.39 5.60
C ILE A 43 -12.57 7.41 5.60
N GLU A 44 -11.95 7.54 4.42
CA GLU A 44 -10.49 7.67 4.27
C GLU A 44 -9.93 8.87 5.06
N GLY A 45 -10.63 10.01 5.01
CA GLY A 45 -10.24 11.22 5.74
C GLY A 45 -10.26 11.01 7.27
N GLY A 46 -11.31 10.36 7.78
CA GLY A 46 -11.42 10.01 9.20
C GLY A 46 -10.42 8.96 9.65
N ALA A 47 -10.17 7.93 8.82
CA ALA A 47 -9.17 6.89 9.05
C ALA A 47 -7.76 7.47 9.10
N LYS A 48 -7.41 8.35 8.15
CA LYS A 48 -6.12 9.05 8.12
C LYS A 48 -5.91 9.95 9.34
N ALA A 49 -6.97 10.62 9.82
CA ALA A 49 -6.92 11.40 11.04
C ALA A 49 -6.68 10.51 12.28
N ALA A 50 -7.40 9.39 12.38
CA ALA A 50 -7.22 8.40 13.44
C ALA A 50 -5.79 7.82 13.46
N ALA A 51 -5.23 7.44 12.31
CA ALA A 51 -3.86 6.95 12.19
C ALA A 51 -2.82 8.00 12.67
N ALA A 52 -3.01 9.26 12.29
CA ALA A 52 -2.14 10.34 12.75
C ALA A 52 -2.20 10.57 14.28
N MET A 53 -3.39 10.45 14.87
CA MET A 53 -3.56 10.52 16.32
C MET A 53 -2.92 9.31 17.02
N ASN A 54 -3.05 8.09 16.46
CA ASN A 54 -2.42 6.87 16.97
C ASN A 54 -0.89 7.02 17.04
N ALA A 55 -0.25 7.54 15.99
CA ALA A 55 1.19 7.78 15.99
C ALA A 55 1.64 8.74 17.11
N ILE A 56 0.86 9.80 17.38
CA ILE A 56 1.16 10.73 18.48
C ILE A 56 0.97 10.06 19.85
N ILE A 57 -0.04 9.20 20.03
CA ILE A 57 -0.21 8.40 21.26
C ILE A 57 1.02 7.52 21.46
N THR A 58 1.49 6.87 20.41
CA THR A 58 2.65 5.97 20.42
C THR A 58 3.90 6.68 20.93
N GLU A 59 4.21 7.83 20.35
CA GLU A 59 5.34 8.64 20.80
C GLU A 59 5.17 9.10 22.27
N ALA A 60 3.95 9.47 22.67
CA ALA A 60 3.66 9.89 24.03
C ALA A 60 3.88 8.75 25.06
N VAL A 61 3.52 7.52 24.68
CA VAL A 61 3.76 6.32 25.49
C VAL A 61 5.26 6.08 25.66
N GLU A 62 6.03 6.08 24.57
CA GLU A 62 7.49 5.92 24.60
C GLU A 62 8.17 6.99 25.46
N ALA A 63 7.80 8.25 25.25
CA ALA A 63 8.41 9.39 25.92
C ALA A 63 8.10 9.42 27.43
N THR A 64 6.93 8.92 27.83
CA THR A 64 6.53 8.85 29.24
C THR A 64 7.01 7.57 29.92
N GLY A 65 7.39 6.55 29.16
CA GLY A 65 7.68 5.21 29.66
C GLY A 65 6.44 4.57 30.30
N SER A 66 5.26 4.92 29.79
CA SER A 66 3.98 4.31 30.19
C SER A 66 3.82 2.95 29.53
N MET A 67 2.89 2.13 30.01
CA MET A 67 2.46 0.88 29.38
C MET A 67 3.54 -0.21 29.30
N GLN A 68 4.55 -0.17 30.17
CA GLN A 68 5.68 -1.12 30.14
C GLN A 68 5.30 -2.55 30.57
N ASP A 69 4.15 -2.72 31.22
CA ASP A 69 3.65 -3.99 31.75
C ASP A 69 2.36 -4.45 31.05
N GLY A 70 2.05 -3.89 29.87
CA GLY A 70 0.89 -4.29 29.06
C GLY A 70 -0.47 -3.87 29.64
N VAL A 71 -0.49 -3.13 30.74
CA VAL A 71 -1.74 -2.61 31.34
C VAL A 71 -1.62 -1.11 31.52
N VAL A 72 -2.53 -0.36 30.90
CA VAL A 72 -2.55 1.08 31.02
C VAL A 72 -3.30 1.47 32.28
N THR A 73 -2.65 2.21 33.16
CA THR A 73 -3.26 2.75 34.38
C THR A 73 -3.77 4.18 34.17
N ALA A 74 -4.72 4.60 35.03
CA ALA A 74 -5.21 5.99 34.99
C ALA A 74 -4.11 7.05 35.22
N ASP A 75 -3.03 6.72 35.94
CA ASP A 75 -1.88 7.61 36.14
C ASP A 75 -1.02 7.71 34.86
N GLU A 76 -0.92 6.63 34.09
CA GLU A 76 -0.25 6.61 32.79
C GLU A 76 -1.04 7.38 31.74
N VAL A 77 -2.37 7.20 31.69
CA VAL A 77 -3.24 8.02 30.82
C VAL A 77 -3.08 9.51 31.11
N ARG A 78 -2.96 9.91 32.38
CA ARG A 78 -2.68 11.31 32.74
C ARG A 78 -1.31 11.79 32.26
N SER A 79 -0.32 10.90 32.27
CA SER A 79 1.04 11.19 31.81
C SER A 79 1.09 11.35 30.29
N ILE A 80 0.48 10.43 29.56
CA ILE A 80 0.30 10.47 28.10
C ILE A 80 -0.46 11.74 27.70
N ASN A 81 -1.62 12.01 28.31
CA ASN A 81 -2.40 13.22 28.04
C ASN A 81 -1.57 14.49 28.29
N THR A 82 -0.79 14.54 29.36
CA THR A 82 0.07 15.70 29.66
C THR A 82 1.13 15.90 28.57
N TYR A 83 1.70 14.82 28.03
CA TYR A 83 2.67 14.88 26.94
C TYR A 83 2.04 15.44 25.66
N ILE A 84 0.92 14.84 25.22
CA ILE A 84 0.19 15.26 24.02
C ILE A 84 -0.19 16.74 24.13
N ARG A 85 -0.73 17.18 25.27
CA ARG A 85 -1.07 18.59 25.51
C ARG A 85 0.12 19.55 25.52
N THR A 86 1.31 19.05 25.81
CA THR A 86 2.51 19.89 25.89
C THR A 86 3.20 20.00 24.52
N HIS A 87 3.16 18.93 23.74
CA HIS A 87 3.96 18.77 22.52
C HIS A 87 3.14 18.90 21.24
N TYR A 88 1.88 18.44 21.25
CA TYR A 88 1.04 18.25 20.06
C TYR A 88 -0.32 18.97 20.13
N GLN A 89 -0.55 19.86 21.11
CA GLN A 89 -1.89 20.39 21.38
C GLN A 89 -2.66 20.92 20.15
N GLN A 90 -2.02 21.73 19.29
CA GLN A 90 -2.72 22.31 18.13
C GLN A 90 -2.96 21.27 17.05
N GLU A 91 -1.95 20.48 16.73
CA GLU A 91 -2.02 19.39 15.74
C GLU A 91 -3.06 18.34 16.15
N TRP A 92 -3.11 17.99 17.43
CA TRP A 92 -4.08 17.07 17.99
C TRP A 92 -5.53 17.56 17.85
N ILE A 93 -5.78 18.86 18.09
CA ILE A 93 -7.11 19.46 17.89
C ILE A 93 -7.49 19.45 16.40
N ASP A 94 -6.54 19.77 15.52
CA ASP A 94 -6.77 19.78 14.08
C ASP A 94 -7.07 18.36 13.53
N LEU A 95 -6.43 17.33 14.09
CA LEU A 95 -6.67 15.91 13.76
C LEU A 95 -7.99 15.39 14.35
N HIS A 96 -8.31 15.74 15.59
CA HIS A 96 -9.60 15.38 16.19
C HIS A 96 -10.76 15.96 15.37
N GLY A 97 -10.60 17.20 14.90
CA GLY A 97 -11.53 17.82 13.95
C GLY A 97 -12.42 18.89 14.57
N ASP A 98 -13.06 19.65 13.67
CA ASP A 98 -14.08 20.65 13.99
C ASP A 98 -15.45 20.17 13.48
N ASP A 99 -16.50 20.35 14.25
CA ASP A 99 -17.91 20.14 13.86
C ASP A 99 -18.69 21.47 13.77
N GLU A 100 -18.04 22.62 14.02
CA GLU A 100 -18.68 23.93 13.97
C GLU A 100 -18.99 24.36 12.52
N ASN A 101 -20.18 24.93 12.32
CA ASN A 101 -20.65 25.50 11.06
C ASN A 101 -20.99 24.49 9.94
N GLY A 102 -20.99 23.19 10.24
CA GLY A 102 -21.48 22.13 9.34
C GLY A 102 -20.48 21.70 8.27
N GLU A 103 -19.19 21.92 8.51
CA GLU A 103 -18.08 21.29 7.80
C GLU A 103 -17.35 20.41 8.82
N GLU A 104 -17.54 19.10 8.74
CA GLU A 104 -16.79 18.12 9.55
C GLU A 104 -15.39 17.96 8.95
N THR A 105 -14.39 17.85 9.82
CA THR A 105 -12.98 17.65 9.46
C THR A 105 -12.35 16.66 10.43
N GLY A 106 -11.19 16.10 10.10
CA GLY A 106 -10.47 15.18 11.00
C GLY A 106 -11.29 13.93 11.35
N PHE A 107 -11.16 13.44 12.58
CA PHE A 107 -11.90 12.27 13.07
C PHE A 107 -13.43 12.49 13.09
N HIS A 108 -13.91 13.73 13.20
CA HIS A 108 -15.34 14.03 13.13
C HIS A 108 -16.00 13.67 11.78
N LEU A 109 -15.23 13.41 10.71
CA LEU A 109 -15.77 12.95 9.42
C LEU A 109 -16.50 11.60 9.48
N VAL A 110 -16.19 10.78 10.50
CA VAL A 110 -16.76 9.44 10.68
C VAL A 110 -17.57 9.32 11.96
N GLN A 111 -17.55 10.37 12.79
CA GLN A 111 -18.15 10.38 14.10
C GLN A 111 -19.62 10.81 14.03
N ASN A 112 -20.50 10.02 14.65
CA ASN A 112 -21.95 10.15 14.66
C ASN A 112 -22.63 9.88 13.30
N ASP A 113 -21.88 9.37 12.33
CA ASP A 113 -22.38 9.11 10.96
C ASP A 113 -22.90 7.71 10.71
N GLY A 114 -23.20 7.01 11.80
CA GLY A 114 -23.97 5.78 11.76
C GLY A 114 -23.15 4.51 11.68
N ALA A 115 -21.89 4.58 12.11
CA ALA A 115 -21.07 3.46 12.53
C ALA A 115 -21.86 2.45 13.37
N THR A 116 -21.63 1.16 13.14
CA THR A 116 -22.40 0.05 13.71
C THR A 116 -21.57 -0.93 14.51
N MET A 117 -20.25 -0.95 14.32
CA MET A 117 -19.33 -1.75 15.12
C MET A 117 -19.41 -1.36 16.60
N ARG A 118 -19.18 -2.35 17.45
CA ARG A 118 -19.34 -2.20 18.89
C ARG A 118 -18.24 -2.90 19.65
N TYR A 119 -17.77 -2.25 20.70
CA TYR A 119 -16.86 -2.81 21.70
C TYR A 119 -17.50 -2.72 23.09
N ARG A 120 -17.53 -3.85 23.82
CA ARG A 120 -18.22 -4.00 25.12
C ARG A 120 -19.66 -3.45 25.18
N GLY A 121 -20.35 -3.49 24.04
CA GLY A 121 -21.71 -2.99 23.88
C GLY A 121 -21.85 -1.50 23.56
N ASP A 122 -20.77 -0.73 23.67
CA ASP A 122 -20.68 0.66 23.24
C ASP A 122 -20.34 0.75 21.75
N ASN A 123 -20.56 1.91 21.13
CA ASN A 123 -20.24 2.11 19.72
C ASN A 123 -18.73 2.28 19.58
N LEU A 124 -18.09 1.48 18.73
CA LEU A 124 -16.63 1.48 18.63
C LEU A 124 -16.10 2.86 18.21
N ILE A 125 -16.71 3.48 17.19
CA ILE A 125 -16.26 4.78 16.69
C ILE A 125 -16.77 5.92 17.58
N ASN A 126 -18.08 5.96 17.84
CA ASN A 126 -18.75 7.09 18.51
C ASN A 126 -18.61 7.11 20.03
N THR A 127 -17.87 6.19 20.63
CA THR A 127 -17.74 6.12 22.10
C THR A 127 -16.34 5.70 22.49
N VAL A 128 -15.81 4.64 21.89
CA VAL A 128 -14.53 4.08 22.29
C VAL A 128 -13.37 4.84 21.64
N ALA A 129 -13.34 4.91 20.31
CA ALA A 129 -12.35 5.69 19.57
C ALA A 129 -12.45 7.18 19.92
N ASP A 130 -13.67 7.76 19.92
CA ASP A 130 -13.91 9.12 20.41
C ASP A 130 -13.30 9.38 21.80
N GLY A 131 -13.58 8.49 22.75
CA GLY A 131 -13.09 8.67 24.11
C GLY A 131 -11.57 8.50 24.24
N ILE A 132 -10.93 7.66 23.42
CA ILE A 132 -9.46 7.59 23.30
C ILE A 132 -8.93 8.89 22.69
N TYR A 133 -9.51 9.38 21.60
CA TYR A 133 -9.04 10.56 20.88
C TYR A 133 -9.30 11.88 21.61
N HIS A 134 -10.07 11.85 22.69
CA HIS A 134 -10.15 12.89 23.70
C HIS A 134 -8.94 12.97 24.65
N LEU A 135 -7.94 12.07 24.51
CA LEU A 135 -6.57 12.40 24.91
C LEU A 135 -6.19 13.76 24.32
N GLY A 136 -5.28 14.52 24.92
CA GLY A 136 -5.01 15.90 24.47
C GLY A 136 -6.01 16.96 24.96
N PHE A 137 -7.16 16.58 25.54
CA PHE A 137 -8.12 17.53 26.11
C PHE A 137 -8.02 17.69 27.64
N GLU A 138 -8.73 18.69 28.17
CA GLU A 138 -8.70 18.99 29.61
C GLU A 138 -9.41 17.93 30.44
N ILE A 139 -8.82 17.56 31.58
CA ILE A 139 -9.43 16.63 32.53
C ILE A 139 -10.01 17.46 33.68
N GLU A 140 -11.31 17.36 33.93
CA GLU A 140 -11.97 17.90 35.13
C GLU A 140 -12.52 16.76 36.00
N GLY A 141 -11.95 16.63 37.21
CA GLY A 141 -12.22 15.46 38.04
C GLY A 141 -11.51 14.24 37.45
N ASP A 142 -12.29 13.21 37.12
CA ASP A 142 -11.80 11.96 36.52
C ASP A 142 -12.23 11.81 35.05
N ASN A 143 -12.87 12.83 34.44
CA ASN A 143 -13.33 12.77 33.05
C ASN A 143 -12.55 13.73 32.16
N PHE A 144 -12.32 13.31 30.92
CA PHE A 144 -11.96 14.22 29.84
C PHE A 144 -13.13 15.15 29.53
N LEU A 145 -12.82 16.35 29.07
CA LEU A 145 -13.80 17.31 28.56
C LEU A 145 -13.74 17.30 27.05
N ASN A 146 -14.90 17.38 26.39
CA ASN A 146 -14.97 17.64 24.96
C ASN A 146 -14.71 19.13 24.65
N GLU A 147 -14.78 19.50 23.38
CA GLU A 147 -14.57 20.85 22.84
C GLU A 147 -15.49 21.89 23.50
N ASP A 148 -16.70 21.48 23.85
CA ASP A 148 -17.72 22.30 24.51
C ASP A 148 -17.53 22.43 26.03
N GLY A 149 -16.59 21.68 26.61
CA GLY A 149 -16.33 21.63 28.05
C GLY A 149 -17.29 20.74 28.83
N ASP A 150 -18.04 19.86 28.15
CA ASP A 150 -18.87 18.83 28.76
C ASP A 150 -18.05 17.54 29.03
N PRO A 151 -18.35 16.77 30.09
CA PRO A 151 -17.63 15.54 30.36
C PRO A 151 -17.84 14.46 29.29
N ASN A 152 -16.75 13.91 28.77
CA ASN A 152 -16.69 12.71 27.94
C ASN A 152 -16.26 11.49 28.79
N ALA A 153 -15.44 10.59 28.24
CA ALA A 153 -14.95 9.38 28.90
C ALA A 153 -14.16 9.68 30.17
N SER A 154 -14.26 8.77 31.14
CA SER A 154 -13.39 8.80 32.32
C SER A 154 -11.97 8.35 31.96
N VAL A 155 -11.00 8.80 32.74
CA VAL A 155 -9.60 8.42 32.59
C VAL A 155 -9.42 6.92 32.78
N GLU A 156 -10.19 6.31 33.69
CA GLU A 156 -10.22 4.87 33.87
C GLU A 156 -10.76 4.13 32.64
N GLN A 157 -11.79 4.66 31.96
CA GLN A 157 -12.30 4.06 30.72
C GLN A 157 -11.29 4.18 29.56
N VAL A 158 -10.62 5.33 29.44
CA VAL A 158 -9.56 5.49 28.43
C VAL A 158 -8.39 4.57 28.74
N ALA A 159 -8.06 4.35 30.01
CA ALA A 159 -7.03 3.41 30.41
C ALA A 159 -7.41 1.97 30.01
N GLU A 160 -8.66 1.58 30.22
CA GLU A 160 -9.21 0.29 29.80
C GLU A 160 -9.16 0.10 28.28
N TRP A 161 -9.58 1.11 27.50
CA TRP A 161 -9.56 1.03 26.04
C TRP A 161 -8.16 1.11 25.45
N LEU A 162 -7.27 1.92 26.01
CA LEU A 162 -5.87 1.90 25.60
C LEU A 162 -5.21 0.58 25.96
N THR A 163 -5.54 -0.02 27.11
CA THR A 163 -5.06 -1.39 27.39
C THR A 163 -5.52 -2.33 26.30
N GLN A 164 -6.78 -2.26 25.86
CA GLN A 164 -7.27 -3.10 24.78
C GLN A 164 -6.56 -2.87 23.44
N PHE A 165 -6.62 -1.63 22.96
CA PHE A 165 -6.30 -1.30 21.58
C PHE A 165 -4.84 -0.89 21.42
N TYR A 166 -4.12 -0.47 22.46
CA TYR A 166 -2.73 -0.07 22.29
C TYR A 166 -1.75 -1.25 22.36
N THR A 167 -2.03 -2.26 23.18
CA THR A 167 -1.01 -3.25 23.55
C THR A 167 -0.85 -4.38 22.56
N ASP A 168 -1.54 -4.33 21.41
CA ASP A 168 -1.55 -5.37 20.38
C ASP A 168 -1.44 -6.78 20.96
N HIS A 169 -2.57 -7.37 21.35
CA HIS A 169 -2.55 -8.73 21.90
C HIS A 169 -2.37 -9.78 20.77
N SER A 170 -1.94 -9.37 19.58
CA SER A 170 -1.83 -10.15 18.35
C SER A 170 -0.47 -9.86 17.70
N THR A 171 0.59 -10.50 18.18
CA THR A 171 1.97 -10.10 17.81
C THR A 171 2.63 -10.99 16.77
N THR A 172 1.96 -12.06 16.33
CA THR A 172 2.60 -13.02 15.43
C THR A 172 2.66 -12.55 13.98
N GLY A 173 1.75 -11.65 13.57
CA GLY A 173 1.59 -11.29 12.16
C GLY A 173 1.09 -12.46 11.33
N THR A 174 0.44 -13.45 11.97
CA THR A 174 -0.12 -14.65 11.34
C THR A 174 -1.59 -14.74 11.66
N GLY A 175 -2.36 -15.52 10.90
CA GLY A 175 -3.78 -15.63 11.19
C GLY A 175 -4.13 -16.33 12.52
N LEU A 176 -3.15 -16.81 13.31
CA LEU A 176 -3.32 -17.23 14.71
C LEU A 176 -3.79 -16.08 15.60
N ASP A 177 -3.44 -14.84 15.26
CA ASP A 177 -3.84 -13.62 15.96
C ASP A 177 -5.37 -13.49 16.10
N ARG A 178 -6.12 -14.02 15.12
CA ARG A 178 -7.58 -14.11 15.17
C ARG A 178 -8.11 -14.92 16.35
N ILE A 179 -7.32 -15.83 16.91
CA ILE A 179 -7.72 -16.56 18.12
C ILE A 179 -7.84 -15.58 19.29
N THR A 180 -6.84 -14.73 19.47
CA THR A 180 -6.80 -13.70 20.49
C THR A 180 -7.95 -12.71 20.31
N ASP A 181 -8.14 -12.19 19.10
CA ASP A 181 -9.24 -11.26 18.78
C ASP A 181 -10.61 -11.84 19.14
N THR A 182 -10.78 -13.13 18.86
CA THR A 182 -12.05 -13.83 19.10
C THR A 182 -12.31 -14.02 20.61
N ILE A 183 -11.27 -14.24 21.43
CA ILE A 183 -11.38 -14.26 22.90
C ILE A 183 -11.84 -12.88 23.39
N MET A 184 -11.16 -11.82 22.97
CA MET A 184 -11.44 -10.44 23.38
C MET A 184 -12.86 -9.99 22.98
N ALA A 185 -13.34 -10.43 21.82
CA ALA A 185 -14.66 -10.07 21.30
C ALA A 185 -15.83 -10.92 21.85
N ASP A 186 -15.57 -11.95 22.67
CA ASP A 186 -16.62 -12.87 23.14
C ASP A 186 -17.54 -12.20 24.18
N LYS A 187 -18.75 -11.83 23.71
CA LYS A 187 -19.84 -11.23 24.51
C LYS A 187 -20.32 -12.10 25.69
N GLY A 188 -19.96 -13.36 25.72
CA GLY A 188 -20.25 -14.30 26.79
C GLY A 188 -19.31 -14.12 27.98
N LEU A 189 -18.02 -13.96 27.70
CA LEU A 189 -16.97 -13.71 28.69
C LEU A 189 -17.14 -12.33 29.35
N ASP A 190 -17.34 -11.30 28.54
CA ASP A 190 -17.60 -9.90 28.96
C ASP A 190 -18.76 -9.76 29.97
N ARG A 191 -19.67 -10.75 30.02
CA ARG A 191 -20.80 -10.76 30.97
C ARG A 191 -20.49 -11.41 32.31
N ASN A 192 -19.44 -12.21 32.40
CA ASN A 192 -19.21 -13.13 33.52
C ASN A 192 -17.89 -12.89 34.25
N ILE A 193 -16.85 -12.46 33.55
CA ILE A 193 -15.51 -12.16 34.09
C ILE A 193 -15.12 -10.71 33.78
N THR A 194 -14.02 -10.26 34.39
CA THR A 194 -13.54 -8.90 34.21
C THR A 194 -12.72 -8.75 32.94
N ASP A 195 -12.73 -7.55 32.40
CA ASP A 195 -11.95 -7.16 31.23
C ASP A 195 -10.44 -7.41 31.39
N ALA A 196 -9.92 -7.27 32.60
CA ALA A 196 -8.54 -7.57 32.92
C ALA A 196 -8.25 -9.07 32.85
N GLU A 197 -9.18 -9.92 33.28
CA GLU A 197 -9.03 -11.39 33.18
C GLU A 197 -9.12 -11.84 31.71
N ILE A 198 -9.96 -11.20 30.90
CA ILE A 198 -10.06 -11.48 29.46
C ILE A 198 -8.76 -11.06 28.74
N ALA A 199 -8.25 -9.85 29.02
CA ALA A 199 -7.00 -9.35 28.46
C ALA A 199 -5.80 -10.22 28.86
N GLU A 200 -5.68 -10.58 30.14
CA GLU A 200 -4.61 -11.46 30.61
C GLU A 200 -4.65 -12.83 29.91
N ALA A 201 -5.85 -13.40 29.71
CA ALA A 201 -5.97 -14.67 28.98
C ALA A 201 -5.57 -14.53 27.50
N ALA A 202 -5.90 -13.40 26.87
CA ALA A 202 -5.51 -13.08 25.50
C ALA A 202 -3.99 -12.88 25.36
N ASP A 203 -3.34 -12.18 26.29
CA ASP A 203 -1.88 -12.05 26.32
C ASP A 203 -1.18 -13.41 26.40
N ASN A 204 -1.71 -14.32 27.23
CA ASN A 204 -1.18 -15.67 27.33
C ASN A 204 -1.42 -16.47 26.04
N ALA A 205 -2.59 -16.33 25.43
CA ALA A 205 -2.93 -16.97 24.15
C ALA A 205 -2.01 -16.49 23.02
N ASP A 206 -1.73 -15.18 22.96
CA ASP A 206 -0.79 -14.59 22.00
C ASP A 206 0.62 -15.13 22.17
N ARG A 207 1.11 -15.19 23.41
CA ARG A 207 2.42 -15.76 23.70
C ARG A 207 2.52 -17.24 23.31
N MET A 208 1.42 -17.98 23.42
CA MET A 208 1.35 -19.35 22.93
C MET A 208 1.32 -19.40 21.39
N ASN A 209 0.66 -18.45 20.73
CA ASN A 209 0.69 -18.31 19.26
C ASN A 209 2.12 -18.05 18.76
N GLU A 210 2.89 -17.18 19.43
CA GLU A 210 4.31 -16.93 19.09
C GLU A 210 5.14 -18.23 19.12
N ILE A 211 4.91 -19.07 20.13
CA ILE A 211 5.62 -20.35 20.28
C ILE A 211 5.18 -21.35 19.19
N ILE A 212 3.90 -21.35 18.80
CA ILE A 212 3.42 -22.16 17.67
C ILE A 212 4.07 -21.70 16.36
N ASP A 213 4.10 -20.39 16.09
CA ASP A 213 4.74 -19.83 14.91
C ASP A 213 6.25 -20.17 14.87
N GLU A 214 6.95 -20.02 15.99
CA GLU A 214 8.36 -20.44 16.12
C GLU A 214 8.52 -21.94 15.81
N ALA A 215 7.67 -22.79 16.39
CA ALA A 215 7.71 -24.23 16.17
C ALA A 215 7.50 -24.57 14.69
N ILE A 216 6.56 -23.90 14.02
CA ILE A 216 6.30 -24.12 12.59
C ILE A 216 7.51 -23.72 11.75
N ARG A 217 8.06 -22.52 11.97
CA ARG A 217 9.24 -22.00 11.25
C ARG A 217 10.49 -22.85 11.45
N GLU A 218 10.79 -23.27 12.67
CA GLU A 218 12.01 -24.02 13.00
C GLU A 218 11.94 -25.49 12.57
N THR A 219 10.76 -26.09 12.58
CA THR A 219 10.57 -27.46 12.04
C THR A 219 10.44 -27.46 10.52
N GLY A 220 10.05 -26.33 9.91
CA GLY A 220 9.81 -26.18 8.49
C GLY A 220 8.56 -26.92 8.02
N VAL A 221 7.65 -27.24 8.95
CA VAL A 221 6.30 -27.72 8.60
C VAL A 221 5.51 -26.58 7.96
N ALA A 222 4.43 -26.88 7.23
CA ALA A 222 3.67 -25.90 6.45
C ALA A 222 4.38 -25.26 5.24
N ALA A 223 5.62 -25.68 4.91
CA ALA A 223 6.33 -25.17 3.72
C ALA A 223 5.64 -25.53 2.38
N ASP A 224 4.71 -26.48 2.40
CA ASP A 224 3.83 -26.87 1.30
C ASP A 224 2.42 -26.26 1.44
N ASN A 225 2.27 -25.24 2.28
CA ASN A 225 1.00 -24.56 2.58
C ASN A 225 -0.07 -25.49 3.18
N HIS A 226 0.37 -26.58 3.83
CA HIS A 226 -0.51 -27.56 4.42
C HIS A 226 -0.02 -28.04 5.79
N ILE A 227 -0.97 -28.22 6.73
CA ILE A 227 -0.77 -28.76 8.06
C ILE A 227 -1.44 -30.12 8.11
N SER A 228 -0.63 -31.18 8.13
CA SER A 228 -1.09 -32.54 8.32
C SER A 228 -1.06 -32.96 9.79
N THR A 229 -1.66 -34.12 10.10
CA THR A 229 -1.55 -34.71 11.44
C THR A 229 -0.11 -35.05 11.83
N ASP A 230 0.77 -35.33 10.85
CA ASP A 230 2.19 -35.58 11.10
C ASP A 230 2.91 -34.27 11.47
N ASP A 231 2.50 -33.14 10.89
CA ASP A 231 3.03 -31.81 11.23
C ASP A 231 2.64 -31.40 12.64
N ILE A 232 1.39 -31.65 13.06
CA ILE A 232 0.94 -31.45 14.44
C ILE A 232 1.81 -32.21 15.44
N VAL A 233 2.23 -33.43 15.12
CA VAL A 233 3.13 -34.20 15.99
C VAL A 233 4.50 -33.53 16.10
N LEU A 234 5.04 -32.99 15.00
CA LEU A 234 6.32 -32.29 15.00
C LEU A 234 6.27 -30.96 15.77
N ILE A 235 5.20 -30.19 15.60
CA ILE A 235 4.94 -28.95 16.36
C ILE A 235 4.87 -29.29 17.86
N ASN A 236 4.10 -30.32 18.22
CA ASN A 236 3.96 -30.78 19.61
C ASN A 236 5.29 -31.22 20.22
N GLU A 237 6.10 -32.00 19.49
CA GLU A 237 7.43 -32.43 19.94
C GLU A 237 8.38 -31.24 20.13
N TYR A 238 8.32 -30.22 19.25
CA TYR A 238 9.13 -29.01 19.39
C TYR A 238 8.77 -28.23 20.67
N ILE A 239 7.48 -28.01 20.92
CA ILE A 239 7.00 -27.30 22.12
C ILE A 239 7.43 -28.07 23.37
N GLN A 240 7.31 -29.39 23.38
CA GLN A 240 7.77 -30.24 24.50
C GLN A 240 9.26 -30.14 24.77
N ASP A 241 10.08 -30.13 23.71
CA ASP A 241 11.53 -30.15 23.84
C ASP A 241 12.11 -28.76 24.20
N ASN A 242 11.45 -27.67 23.80
CA ASN A 242 12.02 -26.32 23.86
C ASN A 242 11.26 -25.35 24.80
N HIS A 243 9.93 -25.46 24.91
CA HIS A 243 9.08 -24.48 25.60
C HIS A 243 8.18 -25.07 26.70
N TYR A 244 8.24 -26.36 27.00
CA TYR A 244 7.26 -27.03 27.89
C TYR A 244 6.98 -26.31 29.23
N ASP A 245 8.03 -25.85 29.92
CA ASP A 245 7.85 -25.17 31.22
C ASP A 245 7.14 -23.80 31.06
N GLU A 246 7.46 -23.04 30.01
CA GLU A 246 6.80 -21.75 29.67
C GLU A 246 5.38 -22.00 29.19
N TRP A 247 5.19 -22.98 28.31
CA TRP A 247 3.91 -23.36 27.73
C TRP A 247 2.87 -23.74 28.80
N VAL A 248 3.26 -24.52 29.81
CA VAL A 248 2.36 -24.89 30.92
C VAL A 248 2.00 -23.68 31.79
N GLU A 249 2.90 -22.70 31.95
CA GLU A 249 2.61 -21.47 32.69
C GLU A 249 1.60 -20.58 31.94
N LEU A 250 1.76 -20.45 30.62
CA LEU A 250 0.85 -19.70 29.75
C LEU A 250 -0.52 -20.38 29.61
N HIS A 251 -0.55 -21.70 29.47
CA HIS A 251 -1.80 -22.48 29.44
C HIS A 251 -2.57 -22.32 30.75
N GLY A 252 -1.85 -22.37 31.87
CA GLY A 252 -2.37 -22.08 33.20
C GLY A 252 -2.80 -23.31 34.01
N ASP A 253 -3.18 -23.05 35.27
CA ASP A 253 -3.66 -24.06 36.22
C ASP A 253 -5.13 -23.80 36.54
N ASP A 254 -5.94 -24.85 36.67
CA ASP A 254 -7.32 -24.81 37.16
C ASP A 254 -7.48 -25.49 38.53
N GLU A 255 -6.38 -25.99 39.12
CA GLU A 255 -6.40 -26.67 40.39
C GLU A 255 -6.59 -25.71 41.58
N ASN A 256 -7.26 -26.20 42.63
CA ASN A 256 -7.43 -25.50 43.92
C ASN A 256 -8.22 -24.17 43.87
N GLY A 257 -8.82 -23.83 42.72
CA GLY A 257 -9.72 -22.68 42.56
C GLY A 257 -9.03 -21.33 42.37
N GLU A 258 -7.79 -21.36 41.88
CA GLU A 258 -7.11 -20.21 41.27
C GLU A 258 -6.95 -20.55 39.78
N GLU A 259 -7.66 -19.84 38.91
CA GLU A 259 -7.46 -19.93 37.46
C GLU A 259 -6.36 -18.93 37.07
N THR A 260 -5.41 -19.35 36.24
CA THR A 260 -4.33 -18.51 35.70
C THR A 260 -4.16 -18.77 34.21
N GLY A 261 -3.39 -17.93 33.50
CA GLY A 261 -3.08 -18.18 32.09
C GLY A 261 -4.32 -18.16 31.19
N PHE A 262 -4.31 -18.97 30.13
CA PHE A 262 -5.47 -19.14 29.25
C PHE A 262 -6.72 -19.68 29.98
N HIS A 263 -6.57 -20.45 31.06
CA HIS A 263 -7.70 -20.95 31.84
C HIS A 263 -8.57 -19.86 32.49
N LEU A 264 -8.11 -18.60 32.56
CA LEU A 264 -8.92 -17.45 33.04
C LEU A 264 -10.21 -17.21 32.25
N VAL A 265 -10.30 -17.69 31.00
CA VAL A 265 -11.50 -17.58 30.16
C VAL A 265 -12.22 -18.91 29.96
N GLN A 266 -11.62 -20.02 30.41
CA GLN A 266 -12.13 -21.35 30.16
C GLN A 266 -13.26 -21.67 31.14
N ASN A 267 -14.40 -22.10 30.60
CA ASN A 267 -15.64 -22.39 31.32
C ASN A 267 -16.36 -21.17 31.93
N ASP A 268 -15.93 -19.94 31.60
CA ASP A 268 -16.51 -18.68 32.11
C ASP A 268 -17.58 -18.07 31.21
N GLY A 269 -18.25 -18.91 30.42
CA GLY A 269 -19.45 -18.54 29.68
C GLY A 269 -19.21 -17.85 28.35
N ALA A 270 -18.03 -18.04 27.76
CA ALA A 270 -17.78 -17.84 26.34
C ALA A 270 -18.94 -18.38 25.49
N SER A 271 -19.38 -17.57 24.53
CA SER A 271 -20.59 -17.78 23.76
C SER A 271 -20.35 -17.85 22.25
N THR A 272 -19.17 -17.42 21.80
CA THR A 272 -18.73 -17.53 20.41
C THR A 272 -18.61 -18.99 20.02
N ARG A 273 -19.04 -19.28 18.79
CA ARG A 273 -18.98 -20.60 18.21
C ARG A 273 -18.25 -20.53 16.89
N MET A 274 -17.30 -21.45 16.73
CA MET A 274 -16.57 -21.70 15.50
C MET A 274 -16.51 -23.20 15.25
N PHE A 275 -16.62 -23.60 14.00
CA PHE A 275 -16.66 -24.99 13.52
C PHE A 275 -17.73 -25.81 14.25
N GLY A 276 -18.90 -25.19 14.46
CA GLY A 276 -20.01 -25.76 15.23
C GLY A 276 -19.76 -25.98 16.74
N LYS A 277 -18.56 -25.65 17.24
CA LYS A 277 -18.07 -25.88 18.61
C LYS A 277 -18.02 -24.59 19.41
N ASN A 278 -17.88 -24.67 20.74
CA ASN A 278 -17.63 -23.47 21.54
C ASN A 278 -16.17 -23.06 21.28
N PHE A 279 -15.94 -21.81 20.91
CA PHE A 279 -14.62 -21.39 20.46
C PHE A 279 -13.57 -21.53 21.56
N VAL A 280 -13.74 -20.82 22.67
CA VAL A 280 -12.80 -20.83 23.80
C VAL A 280 -12.66 -22.23 24.40
N ASN A 281 -13.78 -22.90 24.71
CA ASN A 281 -13.79 -24.16 25.45
C ASN A 281 -13.52 -25.41 24.61
N THR A 282 -13.18 -25.27 23.33
CA THR A 282 -12.97 -26.46 22.48
C THR A 282 -11.96 -26.21 21.38
N VAL A 283 -12.07 -25.10 20.64
CA VAL A 283 -11.18 -24.81 19.50
C VAL A 283 -9.87 -24.25 20.02
N ALA A 284 -9.91 -23.10 20.70
CA ALA A 284 -8.72 -22.47 21.28
C ALA A 284 -8.08 -23.39 22.33
N ASP A 285 -8.89 -23.94 23.24
CA ASP A 285 -8.45 -24.96 24.19
C ASP A 285 -7.73 -26.13 23.52
N GLY A 286 -8.28 -26.68 22.43
CA GLY A 286 -7.65 -27.77 21.71
C GLY A 286 -6.30 -27.37 21.13
N VAL A 287 -6.21 -26.22 20.43
CA VAL A 287 -4.94 -25.71 19.87
C VAL A 287 -3.91 -25.51 20.99
N TYR A 288 -4.30 -24.92 22.12
CA TYR A 288 -3.40 -24.65 23.24
C TYR A 288 -3.04 -25.88 24.08
N HIS A 289 -3.69 -27.01 23.83
CA HIS A 289 -3.25 -28.31 24.32
C HIS A 289 -2.12 -28.96 23.51
N LEU A 290 -1.61 -28.30 22.46
CA LEU A 290 -0.29 -28.64 21.94
C LEU A 290 0.75 -28.63 23.08
N GLY A 291 1.83 -29.37 22.94
CA GLY A 291 2.83 -29.53 24.00
C GLY A 291 2.47 -30.59 25.07
N PHE A 292 1.23 -31.08 25.13
CA PHE A 292 0.83 -32.16 26.05
C PHE A 292 0.96 -33.58 25.44
N ASP A 293 0.73 -34.61 26.24
CA ASP A 293 0.93 -36.02 25.84
C ASP A 293 -0.07 -36.45 24.74
N ILE A 294 0.41 -37.23 23.75
CA ILE A 294 -0.43 -37.81 22.68
C ILE A 294 -0.72 -39.29 22.98
N GLU A 295 -2.00 -39.71 22.93
CA GLU A 295 -2.41 -41.13 23.00
C GLU A 295 -3.28 -41.54 21.80
N GLY A 296 -2.65 -42.24 20.85
CA GLY A 296 -3.33 -42.62 19.61
C GLY A 296 -3.50 -41.38 18.73
N ASP A 297 -4.73 -41.11 18.31
CA ASP A 297 -5.05 -39.99 17.42
C ASP A 297 -5.57 -38.76 18.20
N TYR A 298 -5.24 -38.64 19.49
CA TYR A 298 -5.73 -37.59 20.39
C TYR A 298 -4.62 -37.02 21.26
N ILE A 299 -4.68 -35.71 21.48
CA ILE A 299 -3.96 -35.05 22.57
C ILE A 299 -4.70 -35.31 23.89
N LEU A 300 -3.94 -35.42 24.97
CA LEU A 300 -4.44 -35.54 26.33
C LEU A 300 -4.42 -34.18 27.05
N ASN A 301 -5.41 -33.95 27.90
CA ASN A 301 -5.37 -32.86 28.86
C ASN A 301 -4.48 -33.20 30.07
N GLU A 302 -4.32 -32.25 30.99
CA GLU A 302 -3.46 -32.32 32.17
C GLU A 302 -3.84 -33.48 33.11
N ASP A 303 -5.12 -33.87 33.09
CA ASP A 303 -5.67 -35.00 33.83
C ASP A 303 -5.45 -36.37 33.13
N GLY A 304 -4.90 -36.37 31.91
CA GLY A 304 -4.70 -37.56 31.08
C GLY A 304 -5.98 -38.08 30.40
N ASN A 305 -7.01 -37.24 30.27
CA ASN A 305 -8.20 -37.53 29.49
C ASN A 305 -8.03 -37.01 28.05
N ARG A 306 -8.77 -37.58 27.09
CA ARG A 306 -8.72 -37.13 25.69
C ARG A 306 -9.29 -35.72 25.54
N ASN A 307 -8.55 -34.85 24.87
CA ASN A 307 -9.01 -33.57 24.37
C ASN A 307 -9.28 -33.64 22.85
N ALA A 308 -8.68 -32.76 22.05
CA ALA A 308 -8.84 -32.69 20.60
C ALA A 308 -8.18 -33.87 19.87
N SER A 309 -8.74 -34.25 18.72
CA SER A 309 -8.08 -35.21 17.83
C SER A 309 -6.96 -34.51 17.04
N LEU A 310 -5.97 -35.27 16.58
CA LEU A 310 -4.92 -34.72 15.72
C LEU A 310 -5.48 -34.15 14.39
N GLU A 311 -6.59 -34.71 13.92
CA GLU A 311 -7.30 -34.24 12.72
C GLU A 311 -7.96 -32.89 12.96
N ASP A 312 -8.69 -32.72 14.07
CA ASP A 312 -9.26 -31.42 14.46
C ASP A 312 -8.16 -30.35 14.59
N LEU A 313 -7.01 -30.70 15.19
CA LEU A 313 -5.90 -29.78 15.39
C LEU A 313 -5.25 -29.37 14.08
N ALA A 314 -5.04 -30.32 13.17
CA ALA A 314 -4.51 -30.04 11.85
C ALA A 314 -5.43 -29.06 11.11
N GLY A 315 -6.75 -29.29 11.12
CA GLY A 315 -7.73 -28.41 10.51
C GLY A 315 -7.77 -27.01 11.13
N TRP A 316 -7.73 -26.89 12.46
CA TRP A 316 -7.73 -25.59 13.14
C TRP A 316 -6.44 -24.81 12.93
N VAL A 317 -5.27 -25.45 13.07
CA VAL A 317 -3.98 -24.79 12.82
C VAL A 317 -3.86 -24.40 11.35
N GLN A 318 -4.29 -25.24 10.39
CA GLN A 318 -4.38 -24.87 8.98
C GLN A 318 -5.26 -23.62 8.77
N TYR A 319 -6.43 -23.60 9.40
CA TYR A 319 -7.39 -22.50 9.25
C TYR A 319 -6.80 -21.19 9.73
N TYR A 320 -6.17 -21.20 10.91
CA TYR A 320 -5.64 -19.99 11.52
C TYR A 320 -4.28 -19.59 10.95
N TYR A 321 -3.32 -20.50 10.85
CA TYR A 321 -1.93 -20.15 10.58
C TYR A 321 -1.63 -19.94 9.09
N VAL A 322 -2.16 -20.80 8.23
CA VAL A 322 -1.74 -20.86 6.82
C VAL A 322 -2.58 -19.91 5.98
N ASP A 323 -1.95 -18.99 5.27
CA ASP A 323 -2.61 -18.21 4.24
C ASP A 323 -2.87 -19.10 3.02
N GLN A 324 -4.10 -19.08 2.50
CA GLN A 324 -4.42 -19.86 1.30
C GLN A 324 -4.28 -19.06 0.02
N SER A 325 -4.06 -17.76 0.10
CA SER A 325 -3.95 -16.92 -1.09
C SER A 325 -2.51 -16.67 -1.47
N ASP A 326 -2.16 -16.99 -2.72
CA ASP A 326 -0.81 -16.78 -3.23
C ASP A 326 -0.78 -16.28 -4.68
N THR A 327 -1.91 -15.76 -5.18
CA THR A 327 -1.95 -15.26 -6.56
C THR A 327 -1.18 -13.95 -6.72
N GLY A 328 -1.03 -13.17 -5.65
CA GLY A 328 -0.44 -11.83 -5.73
C GLY A 328 -1.37 -10.87 -6.46
N THR A 329 -2.68 -11.09 -6.41
CA THR A 329 -3.65 -10.24 -7.09
C THR A 329 -4.76 -9.91 -6.11
N GLY A 330 -5.51 -8.82 -6.33
CA GLY A 330 -6.61 -8.52 -5.42
C GLY A 330 -7.77 -9.56 -5.46
N LEU A 331 -7.70 -10.59 -6.32
CA LEU A 331 -8.56 -11.79 -6.21
C LEU A 331 -8.31 -12.54 -4.91
N ASP A 332 -7.14 -12.37 -4.29
CA ASP A 332 -6.79 -12.98 -3.02
C ASP A 332 -7.83 -12.68 -1.92
N ARG A 333 -8.43 -11.48 -1.98
CA ARG A 333 -9.54 -11.08 -1.11
C ARG A 333 -10.77 -12.00 -1.19
N LEU A 334 -10.99 -12.69 -2.31
CA LEU A 334 -12.07 -13.68 -2.42
C LEU A 334 -11.74 -14.96 -1.64
N THR A 335 -10.47 -15.40 -1.65
CA THR A 335 -9.97 -16.52 -0.85
C THR A 335 -10.00 -16.15 0.64
N ASP A 336 -9.49 -14.97 0.98
CA ASP A 336 -9.42 -14.48 2.37
C ASP A 336 -10.81 -14.32 2.98
N ALA A 337 -11.79 -13.89 2.18
CA ALA A 337 -13.18 -13.83 2.60
C ALA A 337 -13.72 -15.19 3.05
N VAL A 338 -13.30 -16.29 2.41
CA VAL A 338 -13.72 -17.65 2.83
C VAL A 338 -13.24 -17.97 4.24
N LYS A 339 -11.98 -17.62 4.56
CA LYS A 339 -11.39 -17.85 5.88
C LYS A 339 -11.76 -16.81 6.93
N SER A 340 -12.12 -15.60 6.56
CA SER A 340 -12.45 -14.52 7.51
C SER A 340 -13.95 -14.42 7.80
N ASP A 341 -14.83 -15.03 7.00
CA ASP A 341 -16.28 -14.91 7.17
C ASP A 341 -16.78 -15.51 8.50
N PRO A 342 -17.28 -14.67 9.44
CA PRO A 342 -17.72 -15.16 10.76
C PRO A 342 -18.98 -16.04 10.70
N GLY A 343 -19.72 -15.96 9.61
CA GLY A 343 -20.88 -16.78 9.30
C GLY A 343 -20.50 -18.20 8.91
N LEU A 344 -19.55 -18.34 7.97
CA LEU A 344 -19.00 -19.63 7.59
C LEU A 344 -18.31 -20.30 8.78
N ALA A 345 -17.39 -19.59 9.43
CA ALA A 345 -16.69 -20.09 10.59
C ALA A 345 -17.65 -20.61 11.67
N ARG A 346 -18.86 -20.04 11.79
CA ARG A 346 -19.86 -20.50 12.76
C ARG A 346 -20.58 -21.80 12.36
N ASN A 347 -20.80 -22.03 11.08
CA ASN A 347 -21.73 -23.05 10.58
C ASN A 347 -21.04 -24.21 9.85
N THR A 348 -19.80 -24.03 9.41
CA THR A 348 -19.04 -24.98 8.59
C THR A 348 -17.82 -25.47 9.35
N ASP A 349 -17.41 -26.72 9.15
CA ASP A 349 -16.23 -27.29 9.78
C ASP A 349 -14.94 -26.70 9.16
N ALA A 350 -13.86 -26.64 9.95
CA ALA A 350 -12.60 -26.02 9.52
C ALA A 350 -12.03 -26.68 8.25
N ASP A 351 -12.14 -28.00 8.15
CA ASP A 351 -11.64 -28.76 6.99
C ASP A 351 -12.36 -28.39 5.70
N ASP A 352 -13.69 -28.20 5.75
CA ASP A 352 -14.50 -27.79 4.61
C ASP A 352 -14.21 -26.34 4.20
N ILE A 353 -14.00 -25.45 5.19
CA ILE A 353 -13.60 -24.06 4.91
C ILE A 353 -12.20 -24.01 4.28
N ASN A 354 -11.25 -24.79 4.81
CA ASN A 354 -9.91 -24.89 4.24
C ASN A 354 -9.99 -25.43 2.81
N ALA A 355 -10.68 -26.54 2.57
CA ALA A 355 -10.83 -27.11 1.23
C ALA A 355 -11.53 -26.15 0.25
N GLY A 356 -12.53 -25.39 0.71
CA GLY A 356 -13.18 -24.35 -0.10
C GLY A 356 -12.27 -23.18 -0.42
N ALA A 357 -11.41 -22.76 0.53
CA ALA A 357 -10.40 -21.73 0.31
C ALA A 357 -9.30 -22.20 -0.64
N ASP A 358 -8.79 -23.42 -0.49
CA ASP A 358 -7.81 -24.04 -1.39
C ASP A 358 -8.37 -24.08 -2.84
N ALA A 359 -9.64 -24.44 -2.97
CA ALA A 359 -10.32 -24.46 -4.26
C ALA A 359 -10.46 -23.04 -4.85
N ALA A 360 -10.85 -22.06 -4.02
CA ALA A 360 -10.94 -20.65 -4.43
C ALA A 360 -9.59 -20.11 -4.90
N ASN A 361 -8.50 -20.36 -4.16
CA ASN A 361 -7.17 -19.91 -4.54
C ASN A 361 -6.75 -20.49 -5.89
N ARG A 362 -6.91 -21.81 -6.06
CA ARG A 362 -6.54 -22.46 -7.32
C ARG A 362 -7.42 -21.97 -8.50
N LEU A 363 -8.69 -21.64 -8.26
CA LEU A 363 -9.54 -21.01 -9.26
C LEU A 363 -9.02 -19.60 -9.61
N ASN A 364 -8.60 -18.80 -8.62
CA ASN A 364 -7.99 -17.49 -8.82
C ASN A 364 -6.69 -17.58 -9.62
N GLU A 365 -5.80 -18.53 -9.30
CA GLU A 365 -4.57 -18.78 -10.08
C GLU A 365 -4.87 -19.03 -11.56
N ILE A 366 -5.95 -19.79 -11.86
CA ILE A 366 -6.36 -20.08 -13.23
C ILE A 366 -6.97 -18.83 -13.91
N ILE A 367 -7.69 -17.98 -13.17
CA ILE A 367 -8.19 -16.70 -13.69
C ILE A 367 -7.02 -15.78 -14.04
N ASP A 368 -6.07 -15.63 -13.13
CA ASP A 368 -4.86 -14.84 -13.35
C ASP A 368 -4.06 -15.36 -14.55
N GLU A 369 -3.84 -16.67 -14.64
CA GLU A 369 -3.20 -17.29 -15.82
C GLU A 369 -3.98 -16.96 -17.11
N ALA A 370 -5.31 -17.07 -17.09
CA ALA A 370 -6.14 -16.79 -18.25
C ALA A 370 -6.07 -15.32 -18.67
N ILE A 371 -6.02 -14.38 -17.73
CA ILE A 371 -5.86 -12.95 -18.02
C ILE A 371 -4.49 -12.70 -18.64
N ARG A 372 -3.42 -13.18 -18.01
CA ARG A 372 -2.03 -13.02 -18.49
C ARG A 372 -1.80 -13.62 -19.87
N GLU A 373 -2.24 -14.86 -20.11
CA GLU A 373 -2.00 -15.57 -21.38
C GLU A 373 -2.87 -15.05 -22.53
N THR A 374 -3.96 -14.34 -22.22
CA THR A 374 -4.80 -13.72 -23.25
C THR A 374 -4.51 -12.25 -23.48
N GLU A 375 -3.64 -11.64 -22.65
CA GLU A 375 -3.27 -10.21 -22.70
C GLU A 375 -4.50 -9.29 -22.63
N VAL A 376 -5.58 -9.76 -22.01
CA VAL A 376 -6.76 -8.94 -21.75
C VAL A 376 -6.52 -8.08 -20.51
N ALA A 377 -7.21 -6.95 -20.41
CA ALA A 377 -7.00 -5.93 -19.38
C ALA A 377 -5.74 -5.05 -19.53
N GLY A 378 -4.95 -5.19 -20.60
CA GLY A 378 -3.81 -4.31 -20.88
C GLY A 378 -4.16 -2.82 -21.11
N ASP A 379 -5.45 -2.46 -21.19
CA ASP A 379 -5.91 -1.06 -21.16
C ASP A 379 -6.36 -0.60 -19.75
N GLY A 380 -5.93 -1.33 -18.71
CA GLY A 380 -6.30 -1.08 -17.32
C GLY A 380 -7.76 -1.37 -17.01
N ARG A 381 -8.45 -2.17 -17.84
CA ARG A 381 -9.88 -2.45 -17.68
C ARG A 381 -10.29 -3.82 -18.20
N ILE A 382 -11.09 -4.55 -17.43
CA ILE A 382 -11.75 -5.76 -17.91
C ILE A 382 -13.13 -5.41 -18.50
N SER A 383 -13.30 -5.57 -19.81
CA SER A 383 -14.58 -5.39 -20.51
C SER A 383 -15.40 -6.68 -20.58
N VAL A 384 -16.66 -6.59 -21.01
CA VAL A 384 -17.51 -7.78 -21.26
C VAL A 384 -16.91 -8.71 -22.33
N GLU A 385 -16.17 -8.17 -23.31
CA GLU A 385 -15.52 -9.01 -24.32
C GLU A 385 -14.29 -9.72 -23.75
N ASP A 386 -13.58 -9.08 -22.82
CA ASP A 386 -12.45 -9.67 -22.10
C ASP A 386 -12.92 -10.83 -21.23
N VAL A 387 -14.04 -10.67 -20.50
CA VAL A 387 -14.69 -11.77 -19.76
C VAL A 387 -14.99 -12.97 -20.67
N ARG A 388 -15.45 -12.74 -21.90
CA ARG A 388 -15.69 -13.84 -22.86
C ARG A 388 -14.39 -14.53 -23.28
N THR A 389 -13.32 -13.76 -23.41
CA THR A 389 -11.99 -14.25 -23.79
C THR A 389 -11.38 -15.08 -22.66
N ILE A 390 -11.41 -14.58 -21.42
CA ILE A 390 -11.02 -15.30 -20.19
C ILE A 390 -11.80 -16.61 -20.10
N ASN A 391 -13.13 -16.56 -20.22
CA ASN A 391 -13.99 -17.74 -20.16
C ASN A 391 -13.65 -18.77 -21.26
N ALA A 392 -13.32 -18.30 -22.47
CA ALA A 392 -12.94 -19.19 -23.56
C ALA A 392 -11.60 -19.89 -23.30
N TYR A 393 -10.62 -19.16 -22.72
CA TYR A 393 -9.33 -19.71 -22.34
C TYR A 393 -9.48 -20.81 -21.28
N ILE A 394 -10.18 -20.52 -20.18
CA ILE A 394 -10.44 -21.50 -19.11
C ILE A 394 -11.08 -22.77 -19.67
N ARG A 395 -12.06 -22.63 -20.58
CA ARG A 395 -12.72 -23.76 -21.24
C ARG A 395 -11.82 -24.59 -22.13
N GLU A 396 -10.85 -23.97 -22.79
CA GLU A 396 -9.94 -24.66 -23.70
C GLU A 396 -8.81 -25.36 -22.95
N HIS A 397 -8.34 -24.75 -21.87
CA HIS A 397 -7.10 -25.15 -21.19
C HIS A 397 -7.32 -25.86 -19.85
N HIS A 398 -8.34 -25.48 -19.08
CA HIS A 398 -8.49 -25.85 -17.67
C HIS A 398 -9.84 -26.47 -17.30
N LEU A 399 -10.73 -26.74 -18.27
CA LEU A 399 -12.12 -27.14 -17.99
C LEU A 399 -12.28 -28.32 -17.00
N GLU A 400 -11.47 -29.38 -17.11
CA GLU A 400 -11.59 -30.56 -16.23
C GLU A 400 -11.22 -30.22 -14.77
N GLU A 401 -10.10 -29.53 -14.58
CA GLU A 401 -9.63 -29.06 -13.27
C GLU A 401 -10.56 -28.00 -12.70
N TRP A 402 -10.97 -27.03 -13.52
CA TRP A 402 -11.89 -25.96 -13.13
C TRP A 402 -13.21 -26.51 -12.60
N THR A 403 -13.81 -27.51 -13.27
CA THR A 403 -15.06 -28.12 -12.79
C THR A 403 -14.87 -28.88 -11.47
N GLU A 404 -13.72 -29.54 -11.26
CA GLU A 404 -13.42 -30.23 -9.99
C GLU A 404 -13.25 -29.24 -8.84
N LEU A 405 -12.55 -28.13 -9.08
CA LEU A 405 -12.34 -27.06 -8.10
C LEU A 405 -13.61 -26.28 -7.80
N HIS A 406 -14.43 -26.02 -8.82
CA HIS A 406 -15.73 -25.36 -8.62
C HIS A 406 -16.63 -26.22 -7.71
N GLY A 407 -16.69 -27.53 -7.99
CA GLY A 407 -17.47 -28.49 -7.22
C GLY A 407 -18.58 -29.14 -8.05
N ASP A 408 -19.04 -30.31 -7.58
CA ASP A 408 -20.17 -31.05 -8.15
C ASP A 408 -21.35 -31.10 -7.17
N ASP A 409 -22.55 -30.78 -7.65
CA ASP A 409 -23.82 -30.96 -6.94
C ASP A 409 -24.59 -32.23 -7.39
N TYR A 410 -24.10 -32.96 -8.41
CA TYR A 410 -24.70 -34.12 -9.06
C TYR A 410 -24.18 -35.48 -8.57
N ASP A 411 -24.39 -35.83 -7.30
CA ASP A 411 -24.89 -37.16 -6.87
C ASP A 411 -24.52 -37.45 -5.41
N ASN A 412 -25.55 -37.45 -4.55
CA ASN A 412 -25.64 -38.02 -3.19
C ASN A 412 -25.42 -37.07 -2.00
N GLY A 413 -25.15 -35.78 -2.22
CA GLY A 413 -25.11 -34.76 -1.17
C GLY A 413 -23.78 -34.66 -0.41
N ASP A 414 -22.68 -35.10 -1.02
CA ASP A 414 -21.33 -34.78 -0.58
C ASP A 414 -20.83 -33.65 -1.52
N GLU A 415 -20.81 -32.41 -1.04
CA GLU A 415 -20.26 -31.25 -1.76
C GLU A 415 -18.73 -31.38 -1.88
N THR A 416 -18.14 -30.77 -2.92
CA THR A 416 -16.68 -30.76 -3.15
C THR A 416 -16.25 -29.40 -3.68
N GLY A 417 -14.95 -29.09 -3.63
CA GLY A 417 -14.42 -27.84 -4.15
C GLY A 417 -15.00 -26.62 -3.44
N PHE A 418 -15.21 -25.54 -4.19
CA PHE A 418 -15.77 -24.29 -3.65
C PHE A 418 -17.20 -24.44 -3.11
N HIS A 419 -17.98 -25.43 -3.59
CA HIS A 419 -19.33 -25.68 -3.08
C HIS A 419 -19.35 -26.04 -1.58
N LEU A 420 -18.25 -26.51 -1.00
CA LEU A 420 -18.13 -26.81 0.45
C LEU A 420 -18.37 -25.60 1.35
N VAL A 421 -18.23 -24.37 0.82
CA VAL A 421 -18.44 -23.13 1.58
C VAL A 421 -19.63 -22.32 1.08
N GLN A 422 -20.30 -22.80 0.03
CA GLN A 422 -21.47 -22.14 -0.51
C GLN A 422 -22.74 -22.50 0.26
N ASN A 423 -23.63 -21.53 0.39
CA ASN A 423 -24.91 -21.63 1.09
C ASN A 423 -24.83 -21.99 2.59
N ASP A 424 -23.63 -21.90 3.16
CA ASP A 424 -23.31 -22.30 4.53
C ASP A 424 -23.33 -21.13 5.53
N GLY A 425 -23.98 -20.03 5.14
CA GLY A 425 -24.29 -18.92 6.03
C GLY A 425 -23.18 -17.89 6.17
N SER A 426 -22.36 -17.73 5.11
CA SER A 426 -21.55 -16.53 4.88
C SER A 426 -22.35 -15.25 5.13
N ASN A 427 -21.70 -14.25 5.73
CA ASN A 427 -22.30 -12.94 6.03
C ASN A 427 -21.58 -11.76 5.37
N ILE A 428 -20.35 -11.92 4.87
CA ILE A 428 -19.64 -10.82 4.20
C ILE A 428 -20.45 -10.37 2.97
N GLN A 429 -20.55 -9.06 2.79
CA GLN A 429 -21.29 -8.43 1.70
C GLN A 429 -20.33 -7.64 0.82
N PHE A 430 -20.58 -7.64 -0.48
CA PHE A 430 -19.98 -6.72 -1.44
C PHE A 430 -21.11 -5.95 -2.13
N ARG A 431 -21.18 -4.64 -1.91
CA ARG A 431 -22.23 -3.75 -2.48
C ARG A 431 -23.67 -4.25 -2.24
N GLY A 432 -23.89 -4.93 -1.12
CA GLY A 432 -25.19 -5.47 -0.71
C GLY A 432 -25.53 -6.87 -1.25
N ASP A 433 -24.64 -7.49 -2.02
CA ASP A 433 -24.71 -8.90 -2.38
C ASP A 433 -23.80 -9.72 -1.47
N ASN A 434 -24.14 -11.00 -1.23
CA ASN A 434 -23.28 -11.86 -0.43
C ASN A 434 -22.00 -12.20 -1.22
N LEU A 435 -20.83 -11.94 -0.61
CA LEU A 435 -19.56 -12.06 -1.30
C LEU A 435 -19.32 -13.50 -1.79
N ILE A 436 -19.55 -14.50 -0.95
CA ILE A 436 -19.26 -15.90 -1.28
C ILE A 436 -20.33 -16.50 -2.20
N ASN A 437 -21.61 -16.30 -1.86
CA ASN A 437 -22.74 -16.94 -2.52
C ASN A 437 -23.22 -16.25 -3.80
N THR A 438 -22.73 -15.04 -4.09
CA THR A 438 -23.13 -14.30 -5.29
C THR A 438 -21.92 -13.87 -6.10
N VAL A 439 -20.97 -13.17 -5.48
CA VAL A 439 -19.85 -12.54 -6.20
C VAL A 439 -18.80 -13.57 -6.56
N ALA A 440 -18.23 -14.26 -5.57
CA ALA A 440 -17.27 -15.34 -5.78
C ALA A 440 -17.90 -16.49 -6.59
N ASP A 441 -19.13 -16.91 -6.25
CA ASP A 441 -19.90 -17.86 -7.05
C ASP A 441 -19.95 -17.46 -8.53
N GLY A 442 -20.35 -16.22 -8.82
CA GLY A 442 -20.44 -15.74 -10.18
C GLY A 442 -19.09 -15.70 -10.89
N VAL A 443 -18.03 -15.24 -10.23
CA VAL A 443 -16.65 -15.24 -10.76
C VAL A 443 -16.19 -16.66 -11.06
N TYR A 444 -16.42 -17.60 -10.16
CA TYR A 444 -16.02 -19.01 -10.31
C TYR A 444 -16.91 -19.82 -11.25
N HIS A 445 -17.99 -19.21 -11.74
CA HIS A 445 -18.76 -19.70 -12.87
C HIS A 445 -18.14 -19.33 -14.23
N LEU A 446 -17.02 -18.60 -14.28
CA LEU A 446 -16.16 -18.61 -15.47
C LEU A 446 -15.84 -20.07 -15.87
N GLY A 447 -15.51 -20.32 -17.12
CA GLY A 447 -15.34 -21.68 -17.61
C GLY A 447 -16.66 -22.39 -17.98
N PHE A 448 -17.84 -21.89 -17.60
CA PHE A 448 -19.13 -22.50 -17.98
C PHE A 448 -19.71 -21.95 -19.30
N GLU A 449 -20.87 -22.48 -19.73
CA GLU A 449 -21.50 -22.07 -20.99
C GLU A 449 -22.07 -20.65 -20.89
N ILE A 450 -21.89 -19.85 -21.95
CA ILE A 450 -22.46 -18.50 -22.03
C ILE A 450 -23.66 -18.50 -22.97
N GLU A 451 -24.83 -18.06 -22.48
CA GLU A 451 -26.02 -17.80 -23.29
C GLU A 451 -26.40 -16.31 -23.26
N GLY A 452 -26.15 -15.62 -24.39
CA GLY A 452 -26.38 -14.18 -24.48
C GLY A 452 -25.38 -13.42 -23.60
N ASP A 453 -25.89 -12.67 -22.63
CA ASP A 453 -25.09 -11.84 -21.70
C ASP A 453 -24.96 -12.50 -20.31
N TYR A 454 -25.25 -13.79 -20.20
CA TYR A 454 -25.21 -14.54 -18.94
C TYR A 454 -24.34 -15.78 -19.05
N ILE A 455 -23.62 -16.07 -17.96
CA ILE A 455 -23.06 -17.40 -17.72
C ILE A 455 -24.17 -18.31 -17.20
N LEU A 456 -24.15 -19.58 -17.61
CA LEU A 456 -25.05 -20.62 -17.12
C LEU A 456 -24.37 -21.42 -16.01
N ASN A 457 -25.15 -21.84 -15.02
CA ASN A 457 -24.71 -22.83 -14.03
C ASN A 457 -24.76 -24.26 -14.59
N GLU A 458 -24.41 -25.24 -13.75
CA GLU A 458 -24.37 -26.68 -14.03
C GLU A 458 -25.71 -27.22 -14.53
N ASP A 459 -26.81 -26.64 -14.04
CA ASP A 459 -28.19 -26.96 -14.40
C ASP A 459 -28.64 -26.34 -15.74
N GLY A 460 -27.84 -25.44 -16.31
CA GLY A 460 -28.17 -24.66 -17.50
C GLY A 460 -29.11 -23.49 -17.25
N ASP A 461 -29.30 -23.10 -15.98
CA ASP A 461 -30.00 -21.88 -15.58
C ASP A 461 -29.04 -20.67 -15.57
N GLN A 462 -29.58 -19.46 -15.67
CA GLN A 462 -28.76 -18.23 -15.69
C GLN A 462 -28.16 -17.97 -14.30
N ASN A 463 -26.84 -17.81 -14.25
CA ASN A 463 -26.11 -17.27 -13.11
C ASN A 463 -25.76 -15.78 -13.35
N ALA A 464 -24.48 -15.40 -13.29
CA ALA A 464 -24.04 -14.02 -13.34
C ALA A 464 -24.14 -13.40 -14.74
N ASN A 465 -24.44 -12.09 -14.78
CA ASN A 465 -24.33 -11.32 -16.01
C ASN A 465 -22.86 -10.98 -16.30
N LEU A 466 -22.47 -10.99 -17.58
CA LEU A 466 -21.08 -10.69 -17.96
C LEU A 466 -20.65 -9.27 -17.60
N GLY A 467 -21.58 -8.31 -17.49
CA GLY A 467 -21.28 -6.96 -17.02
C GLY A 467 -20.98 -6.90 -15.52
N ASP A 468 -21.65 -7.73 -14.73
CA ASP A 468 -21.38 -7.85 -13.29
C ASP A 468 -20.03 -8.53 -13.08
N LEU A 469 -19.73 -9.58 -13.85
CA LEU A 469 -18.41 -10.24 -13.85
C LEU A 469 -17.28 -9.31 -14.21
N ALA A 470 -17.45 -8.52 -15.27
CA ALA A 470 -16.48 -7.49 -15.62
C ALA A 470 -16.30 -6.52 -14.43
N THR A 471 -17.39 -6.08 -13.80
CA THR A 471 -17.32 -5.15 -12.65
C THR A 471 -16.57 -5.76 -11.47
N TRP A 472 -16.84 -7.02 -11.12
CA TRP A 472 -16.17 -7.71 -10.02
C TRP A 472 -14.70 -7.97 -10.32
N LEU A 473 -14.36 -8.39 -11.53
CA LEU A 473 -12.95 -8.57 -11.92
C LEU A 473 -12.21 -7.23 -11.95
N ASN A 474 -12.80 -6.13 -12.41
CA ASN A 474 -12.14 -4.82 -12.29
C ASN A 474 -11.93 -4.41 -10.82
N TYR A 475 -12.83 -4.80 -9.91
CA TYR A 475 -12.68 -4.44 -8.50
C TYR A 475 -11.66 -5.34 -7.80
N TYR A 476 -11.78 -6.66 -7.97
CA TYR A 476 -10.93 -7.62 -7.28
C TYR A 476 -9.58 -7.77 -7.97
N TYR A 477 -9.52 -7.97 -9.29
CA TYR A 477 -8.26 -8.24 -9.98
C TYR A 477 -7.41 -6.98 -10.25
N LEU A 478 -8.02 -5.83 -10.58
CA LEU A 478 -7.28 -4.61 -10.96
C LEU A 478 -7.08 -3.61 -9.80
N ASP A 479 -7.43 -3.98 -8.57
CA ASP A 479 -7.02 -3.19 -7.40
C ASP A 479 -5.52 -3.39 -7.24
N LYS A 480 -4.78 -2.28 -7.15
CA LYS A 480 -3.30 -2.28 -7.19
C LYS A 480 -2.74 -3.20 -6.12
N GLU A 481 -1.90 -4.14 -6.52
CA GLU A 481 -1.11 -4.92 -5.59
C GLU A 481 -0.07 -4.00 -4.92
N ILE A 482 -0.08 -3.92 -3.59
CA ILE A 482 0.92 -3.17 -2.84
C ILE A 482 2.02 -4.12 -2.38
N ILE A 483 3.23 -3.96 -2.89
CA ILE A 483 4.39 -4.80 -2.58
C ILE A 483 5.37 -4.01 -1.71
N TYR A 484 5.69 -4.53 -0.53
CA TYR A 484 6.71 -3.96 0.35
C TYR A 484 7.99 -4.79 0.32
N GLY A 485 9.12 -4.11 0.07
CA GLY A 485 10.46 -4.64 0.28
C GLY A 485 10.87 -4.62 1.76
N SER A 486 12.14 -4.95 2.01
CA SER A 486 12.77 -4.99 3.32
C SER A 486 13.79 -3.85 3.49
N GLU A 487 14.52 -3.82 4.60
CA GLU A 487 15.64 -2.88 4.81
C GLU A 487 16.97 -3.42 4.22
N GLU A 488 16.92 -4.52 3.47
CA GLU A 488 18.05 -5.18 2.84
C GLU A 488 17.86 -5.24 1.32
N ALA A 489 18.92 -5.52 0.58
CA ALA A 489 18.85 -5.54 -0.89
C ALA A 489 17.90 -6.62 -1.43
N ASP A 490 16.86 -6.18 -2.15
CA ASP A 490 15.78 -6.99 -2.67
C ASP A 490 15.79 -7.14 -4.20
N THR A 491 15.02 -8.11 -4.68
CA THR A 491 14.73 -8.26 -6.11
C THR A 491 13.23 -8.52 -6.25
N ILE A 492 12.51 -7.45 -6.55
CA ILE A 492 11.06 -7.40 -6.69
C ILE A 492 10.72 -7.53 -8.16
N ARG A 493 9.74 -8.38 -8.48
CA ARG A 493 9.18 -8.53 -9.82
C ARG A 493 7.69 -8.35 -9.70
N GLY A 494 7.19 -7.31 -10.35
CA GLY A 494 5.79 -7.07 -10.63
C GLY A 494 5.25 -8.05 -11.65
N LEU A 495 4.02 -7.79 -12.06
CA LEU A 495 3.24 -8.63 -12.94
C LEU A 495 2.87 -7.83 -14.19
N ASN A 496 1.91 -8.31 -14.98
CA ASN A 496 1.45 -7.58 -16.16
C ASN A 496 0.15 -6.80 -15.83
N HIS A 497 0.07 -6.16 -14.65
CA HIS A 497 -1.00 -5.23 -14.29
C HIS A 497 -0.48 -4.04 -13.48
N ALA A 498 -1.36 -3.12 -13.06
CA ALA A 498 -0.94 -1.95 -12.29
C ALA A 498 -0.58 -2.32 -10.83
N GLU A 499 0.62 -1.96 -10.38
CA GLU A 499 1.14 -2.23 -9.04
C GLU A 499 1.54 -0.96 -8.27
N GLU A 500 1.81 -1.13 -6.97
CA GLU A 500 2.41 -0.14 -6.09
C GLU A 500 3.55 -0.79 -5.29
N VAL A 501 4.80 -0.48 -5.63
CA VAL A 501 5.99 -1.06 -5.00
C VAL A 501 6.69 -0.05 -4.10
N HIS A 502 6.97 -0.45 -2.85
CA HIS A 502 7.79 0.30 -1.89
C HIS A 502 8.98 -0.55 -1.48
N ALA A 503 10.14 -0.36 -2.11
CA ALA A 503 11.33 -1.21 -1.89
C ALA A 503 12.01 -0.98 -0.52
N ARG A 504 11.81 0.20 0.08
CA ARG A 504 12.29 0.63 1.40
C ARG A 504 13.79 0.91 1.46
N GLY A 505 14.62 -0.01 1.94
CA GLY A 505 16.04 0.25 2.16
C GLY A 505 16.87 -0.86 1.56
N GLY A 506 17.98 -0.55 0.91
CA GLY A 506 18.67 -1.62 0.19
C GLY A 506 19.52 -1.14 -0.97
N ASN A 507 19.67 -2.00 -1.96
CA ASN A 507 20.17 -1.66 -3.29
C ASN A 507 19.39 -2.60 -4.20
N ASP A 508 18.22 -2.14 -4.57
CA ASP A 508 17.12 -2.99 -4.96
C ASP A 508 17.04 -3.10 -6.47
N LYS A 509 16.32 -4.14 -6.89
CA LYS A 509 15.99 -4.34 -8.31
C LYS A 509 14.51 -4.55 -8.42
N VAL A 510 13.84 -3.58 -9.00
CA VAL A 510 12.40 -3.59 -9.24
C VAL A 510 12.17 -3.71 -10.74
N TYR A 511 11.32 -4.67 -11.12
CA TYR A 511 10.89 -4.92 -12.49
C TYR A 511 9.36 -4.91 -12.49
N LEU A 512 8.69 -3.87 -13.01
CA LEU A 512 7.23 -3.76 -12.92
C LEU A 512 6.50 -4.39 -14.12
N ASP A 513 7.23 -4.71 -15.20
CA ASP A 513 6.73 -5.45 -16.36
C ASP A 513 5.64 -4.70 -17.17
N ALA A 514 4.34 -4.81 -16.92
CA ALA A 514 3.34 -4.06 -17.69
C ALA A 514 2.20 -3.57 -16.79
N GLY A 515 1.79 -2.32 -16.89
CA GLY A 515 0.85 -1.70 -15.96
C GLY A 515 1.04 -0.19 -15.92
N ASP A 516 0.07 0.53 -15.34
CA ASP A 516 0.33 1.93 -14.95
C ASP A 516 0.81 1.91 -13.48
N ASP A 517 2.13 1.72 -13.30
CA ASP A 517 2.71 1.32 -12.02
C ASP A 517 3.15 2.50 -11.15
N PHE A 518 3.29 2.24 -9.86
CA PHE A 518 4.02 3.10 -8.94
C PHE A 518 5.18 2.32 -8.33
N ALA A 519 6.37 2.92 -8.28
CA ALA A 519 7.49 2.35 -7.53
C ALA A 519 8.31 3.43 -6.81
N ASP A 520 8.65 3.16 -5.54
CA ASP A 520 9.62 3.92 -4.76
C ASP A 520 10.79 3.02 -4.33
N GLY A 521 12.00 3.38 -4.75
CA GLY A 521 13.25 2.67 -4.41
C GLY A 521 13.66 2.86 -2.95
N GLY A 522 13.41 4.05 -2.40
CA GLY A 522 13.73 4.39 -1.01
C GLY A 522 15.21 4.67 -0.78
N ASP A 523 15.81 4.16 0.29
CA ASP A 523 17.23 4.36 0.61
C ASP A 523 18.09 3.31 -0.12
N GLY A 524 18.99 3.71 -1.02
CA GLY A 524 19.79 2.72 -1.73
C GLY A 524 20.37 3.21 -3.04
N ASN A 525 21.13 2.36 -3.72
CA ASN A 525 21.42 2.58 -5.13
C ASN A 525 20.62 1.54 -5.93
N ASP A 526 19.47 1.97 -6.41
CA ASP A 526 18.41 1.09 -6.88
C ASP A 526 18.39 1.01 -8.40
N ILE A 527 17.73 -0.03 -8.89
CA ILE A 527 17.47 -0.23 -10.31
C ILE A 527 15.97 -0.49 -10.46
N ILE A 528 15.27 0.46 -11.07
CA ILE A 528 13.84 0.36 -11.33
C ILE A 528 13.60 0.36 -12.83
N LEU A 529 12.91 -0.66 -13.31
CA LEU A 529 12.40 -0.78 -14.67
C LEU A 529 10.87 -0.69 -14.58
N GLY A 530 10.29 0.36 -15.15
CA GLY A 530 8.85 0.57 -15.31
C GLY A 530 8.28 -0.54 -16.18
N GLY A 531 8.26 -0.36 -17.50
CA GLY A 531 7.79 -1.43 -18.36
C GLY A 531 6.92 -0.92 -19.49
N GLU A 532 5.83 -1.63 -19.76
CA GLU A 532 4.78 -1.13 -20.64
C GLU A 532 3.72 -0.40 -19.80
N GLY A 533 3.42 0.86 -20.09
CA GLY A 533 2.36 1.64 -19.42
C GLY A 533 2.86 2.99 -18.93
N ASN A 534 2.02 3.77 -18.27
CA ASN A 534 2.38 5.10 -17.79
C ASN A 534 2.75 5.03 -16.31
N ASP A 535 4.04 4.99 -16.04
CA ASP A 535 4.58 4.68 -14.72
C ASP A 535 4.93 5.92 -13.90
N ILE A 536 4.88 5.78 -12.59
CA ILE A 536 5.38 6.75 -11.61
C ILE A 536 6.53 6.12 -10.84
N LEU A 537 7.76 6.54 -11.15
CA LEU A 537 8.98 5.97 -10.58
C LEU A 537 9.70 6.99 -9.71
N SER A 538 10.13 6.57 -8.53
CA SER A 538 10.94 7.33 -7.58
C SER A 538 12.20 6.52 -7.21
N GLY A 539 13.39 7.11 -7.40
CA GLY A 539 14.66 6.51 -6.97
C GLY A 539 14.82 6.57 -5.46
N GLY A 540 14.73 7.78 -4.90
CA GLY A 540 14.85 8.01 -3.47
C GLY A 540 16.24 8.54 -3.11
N ALA A 541 16.89 7.97 -2.10
CA ALA A 541 18.19 8.43 -1.64
C ALA A 541 19.31 7.49 -2.10
N GLY A 542 20.17 7.97 -2.99
CA GLY A 542 21.39 7.30 -3.44
C GLY A 542 21.58 7.42 -4.94
N ASP A 543 22.56 6.71 -5.53
CA ASP A 543 22.81 6.83 -6.97
C ASP A 543 22.01 5.76 -7.75
N ASP A 544 20.87 6.17 -8.31
CA ASP A 544 19.85 5.25 -8.85
C ASP A 544 19.89 5.09 -10.37
N LYS A 545 19.20 4.05 -10.85
CA LYS A 545 18.96 3.82 -12.28
C LYS A 545 17.49 3.56 -12.54
N LEU A 546 16.86 4.51 -13.22
CA LEU A 546 15.43 4.51 -13.51
C LEU A 546 15.22 4.43 -15.03
N TYR A 547 14.35 3.52 -15.46
CA TYR A 547 13.97 3.32 -16.86
C TYR A 547 12.45 3.27 -16.95
N GLY A 548 11.83 4.23 -17.63
CA GLY A 548 10.39 4.23 -17.90
C GLY A 548 9.98 3.12 -18.87
N GLN A 549 10.63 3.10 -20.04
CA GLN A 549 10.43 2.16 -21.15
C GLN A 549 9.29 2.56 -22.11
N GLU A 550 8.17 1.85 -22.19
CA GLU A 550 7.11 2.19 -23.13
C GLU A 550 5.98 2.92 -22.40
N GLY A 551 5.66 4.16 -22.76
CA GLY A 551 4.52 4.90 -22.20
C GLY A 551 4.91 6.30 -21.73
N SER A 552 3.94 7.09 -21.28
CA SER A 552 4.20 8.47 -20.83
C SER A 552 4.47 8.51 -19.33
N ASP A 553 5.74 8.50 -18.96
CA ASP A 553 6.18 8.24 -17.59
C ASP A 553 6.44 9.51 -16.76
N ILE A 554 6.35 9.37 -15.44
CA ILE A 554 6.78 10.36 -14.45
C ILE A 554 7.91 9.75 -13.63
N ILE A 555 9.13 10.26 -13.79
CA ILE A 555 10.31 9.70 -13.13
C ILE A 555 10.99 10.77 -12.27
N ALA A 556 11.25 10.45 -11.00
CA ALA A 556 11.96 11.30 -10.05
C ALA A 556 13.22 10.60 -9.50
N GLY A 557 14.41 11.15 -9.76
CA GLY A 557 15.68 10.64 -9.20
C GLY A 557 15.80 10.89 -7.69
N GLN A 558 15.47 12.12 -7.27
CA GLN A 558 15.60 12.64 -5.91
C GLN A 558 17.05 12.96 -5.47
N GLU A 559 17.61 12.31 -4.44
CA GLU A 559 18.92 12.66 -3.89
C GLU A 559 20.02 11.73 -4.42
N GLY A 560 20.91 12.21 -5.30
CA GLY A 560 22.04 11.38 -5.73
C GLY A 560 22.58 11.70 -7.11
N ASN A 561 23.46 10.86 -7.64
CA ASN A 561 23.92 10.99 -9.03
C ASN A 561 23.21 9.95 -9.89
N ASP A 562 22.02 10.32 -10.36
CA ASP A 562 21.09 9.38 -10.94
C ASP A 562 21.30 9.20 -12.44
N TYR A 563 20.89 8.02 -12.90
CA TYR A 563 20.73 7.71 -14.32
C TYR A 563 19.25 7.52 -14.60
N ILE A 564 18.69 8.38 -15.46
CA ILE A 564 17.27 8.34 -15.84
C ILE A 564 17.16 8.19 -17.35
N HIS A 565 16.28 7.29 -17.79
CA HIS A 565 15.88 7.17 -19.18
C HIS A 565 14.35 7.07 -19.25
N GLY A 566 13.70 8.01 -19.92
CA GLY A 566 12.24 8.03 -20.14
C GLY A 566 11.83 6.84 -21.00
N GLY A 567 12.07 6.89 -22.29
CA GLY A 567 11.83 5.76 -23.18
C GLY A 567 11.10 6.15 -24.45
N ASP A 568 9.95 5.53 -24.70
CA ASP A 568 9.05 5.83 -25.81
C ASP A 568 7.83 6.60 -25.28
N ASP A 569 7.30 7.55 -26.05
CA ASP A 569 6.23 8.50 -25.70
C ASP A 569 6.70 9.68 -24.81
N ASN A 570 5.77 10.54 -24.36
CA ASN A 570 6.13 11.85 -23.80
C ASN A 570 6.33 11.75 -22.29
N ASP A 571 7.56 11.97 -21.83
CA ASP A 571 7.94 11.76 -20.43
C ASP A 571 8.12 13.04 -19.63
N TYR A 572 7.92 12.93 -18.31
CA TYR A 572 8.30 13.95 -17.32
C TYR A 572 9.40 13.41 -16.41
N LEU A 573 10.60 13.95 -16.54
CA LEU A 573 11.80 13.47 -15.85
C LEU A 573 12.36 14.56 -14.93
N HIS A 574 12.32 14.31 -13.62
CA HIS A 574 12.88 15.19 -12.59
C HIS A 574 14.09 14.54 -11.92
N ALA A 575 15.30 14.95 -12.31
CA ALA A 575 16.53 14.34 -11.83
C ALA A 575 16.80 14.55 -10.34
N GLY A 576 16.27 15.64 -9.76
CA GLY A 576 16.59 16.01 -8.38
C GLY A 576 17.99 16.59 -8.24
N SER A 577 18.62 16.38 -7.09
CA SER A 577 19.90 17.00 -6.72
C SER A 577 21.08 16.05 -6.95
N GLY A 578 22.22 16.57 -7.38
CA GLY A 578 23.44 15.80 -7.66
C GLY A 578 23.82 15.84 -9.14
N ASN A 579 24.84 15.09 -9.57
CA ASN A 579 25.32 15.16 -10.96
C ASN A 579 24.69 14.05 -11.80
N ASN A 580 23.55 14.34 -12.41
CA ASN A 580 22.70 13.35 -13.03
C ASN A 580 22.99 13.17 -14.52
N ARG A 581 22.46 12.07 -15.05
CA ARG A 581 22.49 11.74 -16.46
C ARG A 581 21.08 11.34 -16.91
N VAL A 582 20.45 12.19 -17.71
CA VAL A 582 19.04 12.05 -18.09
C VAL A 582 18.91 11.92 -19.61
N TYR A 583 18.04 11.02 -20.05
CA TYR A 583 17.65 10.80 -21.45
C TYR A 583 16.13 10.82 -21.55
N GLY A 584 15.57 11.67 -22.41
CA GLY A 584 14.14 11.68 -22.74
C GLY A 584 13.79 10.42 -23.49
N GLY A 585 14.25 10.32 -24.74
CA GLY A 585 14.10 9.13 -25.56
C GLY A 585 13.38 9.48 -26.85
N SER A 586 12.21 8.92 -27.09
CA SER A 586 11.37 9.31 -28.22
C SER A 586 10.04 9.85 -27.74
N GLY A 587 9.67 11.07 -28.12
CA GLY A 587 8.53 11.75 -27.54
C GLY A 587 8.83 13.24 -27.36
N ASP A 588 7.82 14.04 -27.09
CA ASP A 588 8.00 15.43 -26.68
C ASP A 588 8.20 15.46 -25.15
N ASP A 589 9.45 15.44 -24.68
CA ASP A 589 9.79 15.21 -23.28
C ASP A 589 10.03 16.48 -22.46
N MET A 590 9.85 16.38 -21.13
CA MET A 590 10.19 17.42 -20.17
C MET A 590 11.23 16.93 -19.16
N LEU A 591 12.44 17.47 -19.26
CA LEU A 591 13.59 17.11 -18.42
C LEU A 591 13.97 18.29 -17.52
N ILE A 592 14.05 18.04 -16.22
CA ILE A 592 14.36 19.04 -15.20
C ILE A 592 15.41 18.48 -14.24
N ALA A 593 16.50 19.21 -14.05
CA ALA A 593 17.45 18.99 -12.97
C ALA A 593 17.44 20.16 -11.97
N GLU A 594 17.98 19.92 -10.78
CA GLU A 594 18.11 20.93 -9.72
C GLU A 594 19.57 21.43 -9.59
N ASP A 595 20.20 21.29 -8.42
CA ASP A 595 21.62 21.63 -8.23
C ASP A 595 22.50 20.43 -8.66
N GLY A 596 23.52 20.64 -9.50
CA GLY A 596 24.32 19.56 -10.07
C GLY A 596 25.15 19.99 -11.29
N ASP A 597 26.23 19.26 -11.61
CA ASP A 597 26.83 19.34 -12.96
C ASP A 597 26.17 18.24 -13.83
N ASP A 598 25.01 18.53 -14.43
CA ASP A 598 24.15 17.56 -15.09
C ASP A 598 24.48 17.32 -16.57
N SER A 599 24.04 16.18 -17.09
CA SER A 599 24.15 15.82 -18.51
C SER A 599 22.83 15.26 -19.04
N MET A 600 22.10 16.07 -19.81
CA MET A 600 20.76 15.75 -20.30
C MET A 600 20.66 15.73 -21.83
N SER A 601 19.88 14.80 -22.37
CA SER A 601 19.57 14.66 -23.80
C SER A 601 18.06 14.51 -23.98
N GLY A 602 17.43 15.32 -24.83
CA GLY A 602 16.02 15.15 -25.22
C GLY A 602 15.85 13.95 -26.16
N ASP A 603 16.79 13.80 -27.09
CA ASP A 603 16.82 12.75 -28.12
C ASP A 603 15.84 13.00 -29.29
N ASP A 604 14.75 12.25 -29.47
CA ASP A 604 13.84 12.39 -30.63
C ASP A 604 12.50 13.03 -30.21
N GLY A 605 12.23 14.29 -30.58
CA GLY A 605 10.95 14.96 -30.36
C GLY A 605 11.11 16.45 -30.06
N ASN A 606 10.06 17.14 -29.63
CA ASN A 606 10.16 18.56 -29.26
C ASN A 606 10.32 18.69 -27.76
N ASP A 607 11.55 18.73 -27.30
CA ASP A 607 11.86 18.54 -25.89
C ASP A 607 12.03 19.86 -25.13
N THR A 608 11.81 19.83 -23.82
CA THR A 608 12.11 20.93 -22.92
C THR A 608 13.08 20.48 -21.84
N LEU A 609 14.29 21.04 -21.83
CA LEU A 609 15.37 20.70 -20.90
C LEU A 609 15.70 21.90 -20.00
N THR A 610 15.77 21.70 -18.68
CA THR A 610 16.17 22.72 -17.69
C THR A 610 17.34 22.22 -16.84
N GLY A 611 18.52 22.82 -17.01
CA GLY A 611 19.77 22.47 -16.32
C GLY A 611 19.75 22.70 -14.81
N GLY A 612 19.20 23.83 -14.37
CA GLY A 612 19.14 24.14 -12.95
C GLY A 612 20.38 24.90 -12.49
N GLY A 613 21.13 24.38 -11.53
CA GLY A 613 22.29 25.05 -10.95
C GLY A 613 23.57 24.21 -10.99
N GLY A 614 24.59 24.62 -11.73
CA GLY A 614 25.89 23.98 -11.84
C GLY A 614 26.39 24.04 -13.29
N ASP A 615 27.51 23.39 -13.63
CA ASP A 615 28.05 23.48 -15.01
C ASP A 615 27.47 22.37 -15.91
N ASP A 616 26.32 22.64 -16.54
CA ASP A 616 25.48 21.63 -17.19
C ASP A 616 25.84 21.34 -18.66
N ARG A 617 25.38 20.19 -19.17
CA ARG A 617 25.43 19.81 -20.59
C ARG A 617 24.07 19.38 -21.09
N LEU A 618 23.48 20.21 -21.94
CA LEU A 618 22.16 19.99 -22.52
C LEU A 618 22.27 19.75 -24.02
N TYR A 619 21.62 18.68 -24.49
CA TYR A 619 21.54 18.30 -25.89
C TYR A 619 20.05 18.19 -26.25
N GLY A 620 19.57 18.98 -27.23
CA GLY A 620 18.19 18.88 -27.73
C GLY A 620 17.99 17.55 -28.44
N GLY A 621 18.54 17.44 -29.66
CA GLY A 621 18.49 16.20 -30.42
C GLY A 621 17.84 16.44 -31.78
N THR A 622 16.77 15.74 -32.09
CA THR A 622 15.99 15.99 -33.30
C THR A 622 14.61 16.53 -32.94
N GLY A 623 14.25 17.69 -33.47
CA GLY A 623 12.96 18.31 -33.24
C GLY A 623 13.11 19.77 -32.86
N ALA A 624 12.02 20.44 -32.47
CA ALA A 624 12.09 21.86 -32.12
C ALA A 624 12.22 22.02 -30.61
N ASP A 625 13.46 22.02 -30.11
CA ASP A 625 13.74 21.89 -28.69
C ASP A 625 13.82 23.23 -27.97
N THR A 626 13.61 23.21 -26.65
CA THR A 626 13.82 24.36 -25.76
C THR A 626 14.75 24.00 -24.60
N LEU A 627 15.92 24.63 -24.56
CA LEU A 627 16.96 24.38 -23.56
C LEU A 627 17.18 25.61 -22.69
N TYR A 628 17.10 25.44 -21.37
CA TYR A 628 17.40 26.43 -20.34
C TYR A 628 18.64 25.99 -19.55
N GLY A 629 19.73 26.76 -19.65
CA GLY A 629 20.99 26.47 -18.94
C GLY A 629 20.85 26.60 -17.43
N GLY A 630 20.20 27.67 -16.96
CA GLY A 630 20.08 27.95 -15.54
C GLY A 630 21.26 28.75 -15.02
N ALA A 631 21.80 28.39 -13.86
CA ALA A 631 22.90 29.08 -13.23
C ALA A 631 24.18 28.26 -13.29
N GLY A 632 25.24 28.75 -13.95
CA GLY A 632 26.50 28.03 -14.07
C GLY A 632 27.21 28.33 -15.38
N ASN A 633 28.17 27.51 -15.79
CA ASN A 633 28.82 27.66 -17.11
C ASN A 633 28.41 26.51 -18.01
N ASP A 634 27.33 26.72 -18.74
CA ASP A 634 26.60 25.62 -19.34
C ASP A 634 27.01 25.38 -20.79
N TYR A 635 26.75 24.17 -21.28
CA TYR A 635 26.93 23.79 -22.68
C TYR A 635 25.60 23.34 -23.27
N LEU A 636 25.01 24.17 -24.11
CA LEU A 636 23.74 23.93 -24.78
C LEU A 636 23.98 23.64 -26.27
N TYR A 637 23.44 22.52 -26.76
CA TYR A 637 23.48 22.11 -28.16
C TYR A 637 22.05 21.81 -28.64
N GLY A 638 21.49 22.63 -29.53
CA GLY A 638 20.16 22.38 -30.12
C GLY A 638 20.15 21.13 -31.00
N GLN A 639 21.11 21.08 -31.93
CA GLN A 639 21.35 20.00 -32.90
C GLN A 639 20.52 20.11 -34.18
N ASP A 640 19.49 19.30 -34.40
CA ASP A 640 18.73 19.29 -35.66
C ASP A 640 17.35 19.94 -35.47
N ASP A 641 16.87 20.66 -36.49
CA ASP A 641 15.62 21.43 -36.50
C ASP A 641 15.70 22.77 -35.72
N ASN A 642 14.57 23.47 -35.50
CA ASN A 642 14.61 24.88 -35.08
C ASN A 642 14.50 25.00 -33.56
N ASP A 643 15.61 25.33 -32.92
CA ASP A 643 15.71 25.25 -31.46
C ASP A 643 15.65 26.61 -30.76
N THR A 644 15.33 26.59 -29.47
CA THR A 644 15.40 27.74 -28.57
C THR A 644 16.36 27.47 -27.42
N LEU A 645 17.48 28.20 -27.36
CA LEU A 645 18.51 28.03 -26.33
C LEU A 645 18.63 29.29 -25.47
N LEU A 646 18.55 29.15 -24.15
CA LEU A 646 18.73 30.22 -23.17
C LEU A 646 19.88 29.86 -22.22
N GLY A 647 20.99 30.60 -22.27
CA GLY A 647 22.14 30.39 -21.40
C GLY A 647 21.93 30.88 -19.96
N GLU A 648 21.08 31.89 -19.77
CA GLU A 648 20.74 32.43 -18.44
C GLU A 648 21.93 32.98 -17.61
N GLU A 649 22.29 32.42 -16.46
CA GLU A 649 23.31 32.98 -15.55
C GLU A 649 24.67 32.26 -15.64
N GLY A 650 25.61 32.77 -16.43
CA GLY A 650 27.03 32.51 -16.22
C GLY A 650 27.89 32.62 -17.47
N ASN A 651 28.82 31.71 -17.76
CA ASN A 651 29.66 31.84 -18.96
C ASN A 651 29.45 30.65 -19.90
N ASP A 652 28.48 30.80 -20.77
CA ASP A 652 27.86 29.67 -21.44
C ASP A 652 28.41 29.46 -22.84
N TYR A 653 28.26 28.22 -23.30
CA TYR A 653 28.52 27.79 -24.66
C TYR A 653 27.19 27.36 -25.30
N LEU A 654 26.72 28.12 -26.29
CA LEU A 654 25.51 27.80 -27.03
C LEU A 654 25.85 27.48 -28.48
N ASN A 655 25.27 26.40 -29.02
CA ASN A 655 25.36 26.02 -30.41
C ASN A 655 23.97 25.58 -30.92
N GLY A 656 23.38 26.36 -31.83
CA GLY A 656 22.05 26.08 -32.38
C GLY A 656 22.06 24.79 -33.19
N GLY A 657 22.86 24.72 -34.26
CA GLY A 657 23.04 23.49 -35.02
C GLY A 657 22.52 23.62 -36.44
N ASN A 658 21.53 22.83 -36.83
CA ASN A 658 20.89 22.85 -38.14
C ASN A 658 19.44 23.33 -37.99
N GLY A 659 19.14 24.58 -38.26
CA GLY A 659 17.80 25.11 -38.07
C GLY A 659 17.78 26.61 -38.19
N ASP A 660 16.58 27.20 -38.23
CA ASP A 660 16.43 28.62 -37.97
C ASP A 660 16.30 28.81 -36.44
N ASP A 661 17.42 28.95 -35.72
CA ASP A 661 17.45 28.85 -34.26
C ASP A 661 17.26 30.19 -33.53
N ALA A 662 16.79 30.14 -32.29
CA ALA A 662 16.66 31.29 -31.38
C ALA A 662 17.55 31.14 -30.14
N LEU A 663 18.62 31.94 -30.06
CA LEU A 663 19.62 31.84 -28.99
C LEU A 663 19.63 33.13 -28.15
N ASP A 664 19.53 33.00 -26.83
CA ASP A 664 19.77 34.09 -25.86
C ASP A 664 20.89 33.70 -24.90
N ALA A 665 21.99 34.45 -24.96
CA ALA A 665 23.17 34.13 -24.17
C ALA A 665 23.03 34.46 -22.67
N GLY A 666 22.06 35.28 -22.28
CA GLY A 666 21.90 35.64 -20.87
C GLY A 666 23.01 36.57 -20.33
N SER A 667 23.45 36.36 -19.10
CA SER A 667 24.51 37.15 -18.47
C SER A 667 25.88 36.48 -18.60
N GLY A 668 26.96 37.20 -18.31
CA GLY A 668 28.35 36.74 -18.32
C GLY A 668 29.01 36.64 -19.70
N ASP A 669 30.21 36.06 -19.77
CA ASP A 669 31.09 36.14 -20.95
C ASP A 669 30.90 34.91 -21.87
N ASN A 670 29.92 34.99 -22.77
CA ASN A 670 29.39 33.83 -23.49
C ASN A 670 30.08 33.52 -24.84
N LYS A 671 29.90 32.29 -25.31
CA LYS A 671 30.24 31.86 -26.69
C LYS A 671 29.01 31.29 -27.38
N VAL A 672 28.58 31.94 -28.46
CA VAL A 672 27.35 31.55 -29.17
C VAL A 672 27.64 31.30 -30.66
N TYR A 673 27.16 30.16 -31.16
CA TYR A 673 27.22 29.76 -32.56
C TYR A 673 25.80 29.46 -33.03
N GLY A 674 25.32 30.16 -34.05
CA GLY A 674 24.00 29.93 -34.64
C GLY A 674 23.97 28.56 -35.33
N GLY A 675 24.83 28.37 -36.32
CA GLY A 675 24.95 27.10 -37.01
C GLY A 675 24.54 27.26 -38.47
N ALA A 676 23.76 26.34 -39.00
CA ALA A 676 23.24 26.37 -40.35
C ALA A 676 21.75 26.74 -40.33
N GLY A 677 21.36 27.76 -41.09
CA GLY A 677 19.98 28.27 -41.12
C GLY A 677 19.98 29.75 -40.73
N ASN A 678 18.80 30.36 -40.59
CA ASN A 678 18.67 31.80 -40.36
C ASN A 678 18.43 32.09 -38.89
N ASP A 679 19.53 32.29 -38.16
CA ASP A 679 19.45 32.30 -36.70
C ASP A 679 19.14 33.68 -36.12
N LYS A 680 18.55 33.69 -34.93
CA LYS A 680 18.32 34.89 -34.13
C LYS A 680 19.08 34.78 -32.81
N ILE A 681 20.14 35.56 -32.70
CA ILE A 681 21.04 35.56 -31.55
C ILE A 681 20.89 36.85 -30.74
N THR A 682 20.70 36.72 -29.42
CA THR A 682 20.70 37.81 -28.45
C THR A 682 21.92 37.68 -27.53
N ALA A 683 22.71 38.76 -27.44
CA ALA A 683 23.98 38.76 -26.73
C ALA A 683 23.86 38.76 -25.19
N GLY A 684 22.78 39.37 -24.68
CA GLY A 684 22.66 39.63 -23.25
C GLY A 684 23.74 40.57 -22.68
N ASP A 685 24.20 40.30 -21.46
CA ASP A 685 25.13 41.12 -20.66
C ASP A 685 26.50 40.45 -20.50
N GLY A 686 27.57 41.02 -21.06
CA GLY A 686 28.94 40.54 -20.82
C GLY A 686 29.87 40.82 -21.98
N ASP A 687 31.05 40.20 -22.01
CA ASP A 687 31.99 40.28 -23.13
C ASP A 687 31.88 39.05 -24.08
N ASP A 688 30.82 39.01 -24.89
CA ASP A 688 30.45 37.81 -25.66
C ASP A 688 31.24 37.63 -26.98
N ILE A 689 31.38 36.36 -27.39
CA ILE A 689 31.87 35.96 -28.72
C ILE A 689 30.74 35.26 -29.46
N MET A 690 30.34 35.79 -30.62
CA MET A 690 29.22 35.24 -31.38
C MET A 690 29.56 34.97 -32.85
N SER A 691 28.93 33.96 -33.43
CA SER A 691 28.88 33.72 -34.88
C SER A 691 27.48 33.26 -35.28
N GLY A 692 26.94 33.79 -36.38
CA GLY A 692 25.75 33.22 -37.02
C GLY A 692 26.09 32.07 -37.98
N ASP A 693 27.38 31.89 -38.30
CA ASP A 693 27.86 30.88 -39.23
C ASP A 693 27.16 30.87 -40.61
N ASP A 694 26.26 29.92 -40.87
CA ASP A 694 25.78 29.52 -42.19
C ASP A 694 24.32 29.94 -42.44
N GLY A 695 24.04 31.22 -42.68
CA GLY A 695 22.73 31.60 -43.21
C GLY A 695 22.51 33.11 -43.34
N ASN A 696 21.30 33.58 -43.03
CA ASN A 696 20.98 35.01 -42.98
C ASN A 696 20.59 35.42 -41.55
N ASP A 697 21.59 35.63 -40.72
CA ASP A 697 21.38 35.64 -39.28
C ASP A 697 21.08 37.05 -38.76
N THR A 698 20.38 37.13 -37.64
CA THR A 698 20.10 38.37 -36.92
C THR A 698 20.76 38.33 -35.54
N ILE A 699 21.77 39.17 -35.35
CA ILE A 699 22.47 39.29 -34.06
C ILE A 699 22.09 40.61 -33.40
N THR A 700 21.52 40.55 -32.21
CA THR A 700 21.06 41.71 -31.43
C THR A 700 21.87 41.85 -30.14
N GLY A 701 22.55 42.99 -29.98
CA GLY A 701 23.21 43.35 -28.72
C GLY A 701 22.36 44.30 -27.88
N ASN A 702 21.97 43.87 -26.67
CA ASN A 702 21.13 44.63 -25.73
C ASN A 702 21.85 45.08 -24.45
N GLY A 703 23.09 44.61 -24.22
CA GLY A 703 23.99 44.96 -23.12
C GLY A 703 25.44 44.61 -23.50
N GLY A 704 26.41 44.80 -22.59
CA GLY A 704 27.77 44.25 -22.77
C GLY A 704 28.63 44.77 -23.94
N SER A 705 29.78 44.12 -24.17
CA SER A 705 30.67 44.37 -25.31
C SER A 705 30.92 43.08 -26.10
N PHE A 706 30.24 42.92 -27.23
CA PHE A 706 30.32 41.67 -27.99
C PHE A 706 31.23 41.74 -29.23
N ARG A 707 31.77 40.57 -29.61
CA ARG A 707 32.56 40.36 -30.82
C ARG A 707 31.89 39.34 -31.74
N VAL A 708 31.46 39.80 -32.90
CA VAL A 708 31.00 38.90 -33.98
C VAL A 708 32.19 38.39 -34.81
N THR A 709 32.26 37.07 -34.99
CA THR A 709 33.23 36.39 -35.86
C THR A 709 32.49 35.52 -36.88
N GLY A 710 33.15 35.11 -37.97
CA GLY A 710 32.59 34.14 -38.92
C GLY A 710 31.46 34.63 -39.84
N SER A 711 30.79 35.74 -39.53
CA SER A 711 29.58 36.21 -40.23
C SER A 711 29.73 36.43 -41.75
N LYS A 712 28.71 35.99 -42.50
CA LYS A 712 28.60 36.18 -43.96
C LYS A 712 28.10 37.60 -44.29
N GLU A 713 28.19 37.99 -45.56
CA GLU A 713 27.77 39.35 -45.98
C GLU A 713 26.26 39.61 -45.84
N ALA A 714 25.45 38.56 -45.65
CA ALA A 714 23.99 38.65 -45.59
C ALA A 714 23.45 38.93 -44.18
N ASP A 715 24.26 38.71 -43.15
CA ASP A 715 23.87 38.77 -41.75
C ASP A 715 23.56 40.22 -41.31
N PHE A 716 22.57 40.36 -40.43
CA PHE A 716 22.11 41.62 -39.91
C PHE A 716 22.48 41.80 -38.43
N ILE A 717 23.34 42.78 -38.14
CA ILE A 717 23.77 43.08 -36.76
C ILE A 717 23.06 44.34 -36.25
N MET A 718 22.21 44.17 -35.23
CA MET A 718 21.49 45.24 -34.53
C MET A 718 22.21 45.64 -33.24
N TYR A 719 22.48 46.94 -33.09
CA TYR A 719 23.10 47.50 -31.89
C TYR A 719 22.11 48.40 -31.12
N ALA A 720 21.65 47.98 -29.95
CA ALA A 720 20.90 48.82 -29.02
C ALA A 720 21.85 49.74 -28.22
N HIS A 721 22.46 50.72 -28.91
CA HIS A 721 23.10 51.93 -28.34
C HIS A 721 23.78 51.87 -26.94
N ALA A 722 24.97 51.27 -26.83
CA ALA A 722 26.05 51.75 -25.95
C ALA A 722 27.45 51.31 -26.44
N GLY A 723 28.36 52.26 -26.70
CA GLY A 723 29.82 52.03 -26.72
C GLY A 723 30.47 51.24 -27.88
N ILE A 724 30.59 51.85 -29.07
CA ILE A 724 31.29 51.24 -30.22
C ILE A 724 32.82 51.10 -29.97
N LYS A 725 33.35 49.87 -30.06
CA LYS A 725 34.72 49.58 -30.56
C LYS A 725 34.65 48.62 -31.75
N LYS A 726 34.50 49.18 -32.96
CA LYS A 726 34.69 48.44 -34.21
C LYS A 726 36.17 48.44 -34.56
N GLN A 727 36.89 47.33 -34.35
CA GLN A 727 38.23 47.15 -34.91
C GLN A 727 38.12 46.36 -36.22
N LYS A 728 38.36 47.04 -37.35
CA LYS A 728 38.55 46.39 -38.67
C LYS A 728 40.02 45.99 -38.82
N SER A 729 40.21 44.73 -39.20
CA SER A 729 41.43 43.99 -39.59
C SER A 729 42.55 43.89 -38.56
#